data_AF-A0A847V8L9-F1
#
_entry.id   AF-A0A847V8L9-F1
#
_cell.length_a   1.000
_cell.length_b   1.000
_cell.length_c   1.000
_cell.angle_alpha   90.00
_cell.angle_beta   90.00
_cell.angle_gamma   90.00
#
_symmetry.space_group_name_H-M   'P 1'
#
loop_
_entity.id
_entity.type
_entity.pdbx_description
1 polymer ?
#
loop_
_entity_poly.entity_id
_entity_poly.type
_entity_poly.pdbx_seq_one_letter_code
_entity_poly.pdbx_strand_id
1 'polypeptide(L)'
;MRTGALLLVLFLALLAVTPAAARDLVPVPPNTLVPTDPDGDGKHEDLNANVRKDFADVVLYFNQLTWLAANEPVAEFDYNDNGRIDFADVVSLFNELGATGPAVLISQSLAPSAEDRTLAGAGVNLTVPGGALERAALVRVATVPSPPAPPAGTSNLTVYDITIGDQERFAPGIVIEIPYRSSMVPTGYRPDQAIQEVRWDAQAGEWVEIPTAIDTSRGVVVLETDHLCVAGFTAVLQPGPVTELYAIPFVIHFDPADDAAIAKAWQGSGNYTAADALASRVRDILWDANTRYRETYGFQPPVPSRFTGDGFIHVYVGDYYESGWNPTTKTITVSREPFLPGPGADLRLEAEMRHELFHAVQNAYVSVAWMNGNRWWTEATAEYASTYLLDWDPSPLFPIDSAFFSKPLTTVDSYHEYQTAQVVHQLLNRQPPTFRELWTSSTTYGSAYDAVDAWGLAHSRSLEATYRNMMAAHLATTDDPPAVWARVRQPVLDGASPLPGSSSMHVVLSGQGTGTVTPAYRVSTGGATEATLVDAWSGGGGPLPDGCQVTRFVAHSDGTFTYDYGSDSSGTHPFGPTVFTAKDGDVVFYTVVNGGTDAASVPIALTRPDARISPQSAEIGSGEAVTYSVSVDNVPFGLEVTVLDAGGTVVTTGPGVAEGTAVLPPFVQWFPEPGLYYPRFFVRLTAAGSGDPYSSIDLLKVLQPSVWVT
;
A
#
# COMPACT_ATOMS: atom_id res chain seq x y z
N MET A 1 68.53 50.18 -55.70
CA MET A 1 69.12 49.36 -56.77
C MET A 1 68.07 48.35 -57.24
N ARG A 2 67.66 48.47 -58.52
CA ARG A 2 67.04 47.47 -59.44
C ARG A 2 65.75 46.74 -58.98
N THR A 3 64.54 47.22 -59.35
CA THR A 3 63.71 46.98 -60.59
C THR A 3 63.10 45.57 -60.69
N GLY A 4 61.80 45.31 -60.93
CA GLY A 4 60.59 46.11 -61.28
C GLY A 4 59.29 45.27 -61.05
N ALA A 5 58.15 45.89 -60.73
CA ALA A 5 56.93 46.10 -61.57
C ALA A 5 56.27 44.79 -62.09
N LEU A 6 54.96 44.48 -61.98
CA LEU A 6 53.74 45.28 -62.16
C LEU A 6 52.47 44.46 -61.72
N LEU A 7 51.36 45.15 -61.42
CA LEU A 7 49.96 44.65 -61.24
C LEU A 7 49.40 43.93 -62.49
N LEU A 8 48.55 42.87 -62.34
CA LEU A 8 47.21 42.73 -62.99
C LEU A 8 46.41 41.43 -62.59
N VAL A 9 45.20 41.67 -62.08
CA VAL A 9 43.85 41.01 -62.13
C VAL A 9 43.59 39.69 -62.91
N LEU A 10 42.76 38.84 -62.26
CA LEU A 10 41.67 37.93 -62.75
C LEU A 10 41.86 36.41 -63.00
N PHE A 11 40.83 35.70 -62.50
CA PHE A 11 40.19 34.44 -62.91
C PHE A 11 40.70 33.07 -62.41
N LEU A 12 39.81 32.45 -61.62
CA LEU A 12 39.71 31.01 -61.38
C LEU A 12 39.76 30.23 -62.70
N ALA A 13 40.70 29.29 -62.80
CA ALA A 13 40.61 28.19 -63.74
C ALA A 13 40.10 26.96 -62.98
N LEU A 14 38.80 26.72 -63.12
CA LEU A 14 38.13 25.46 -62.88
C LEU A 14 38.83 24.40 -63.75
N LEU A 15 39.59 23.48 -63.14
CA LEU A 15 40.02 22.27 -63.82
C LEU A 15 38.75 21.46 -64.09
N ALA A 16 38.28 21.53 -65.33
CA ALA A 16 37.27 20.63 -65.86
C ALA A 16 37.82 19.21 -65.80
N VAL A 17 37.49 18.50 -64.71
CA VAL A 17 37.37 17.05 -64.76
C VAL A 17 36.26 16.81 -65.76
N THR A 18 36.60 16.27 -66.92
CA THR A 18 35.61 15.71 -67.84
C THR A 18 34.78 14.70 -67.05
N PRO A 19 33.46 14.88 -66.88
CA PRO A 19 32.65 13.80 -66.34
C PRO A 19 32.81 12.62 -67.31
N ALA A 20 33.24 11.48 -66.77
CA ALA A 20 33.01 10.22 -67.46
C ALA A 20 31.51 10.20 -67.78
N ALA A 21 31.14 9.98 -69.04
CA ALA A 21 29.75 9.91 -69.44
C ALA A 21 29.04 8.89 -68.53
N ALA A 22 28.10 9.36 -67.71
CA ALA A 22 27.20 8.48 -66.98
C ALA A 22 26.53 7.59 -68.03
N ARG A 23 26.76 6.29 -67.95
CA ARG A 23 25.99 5.34 -68.73
C ARG A 23 24.64 5.23 -68.03
N ASP A 24 23.58 5.42 -68.79
CA ASP A 24 22.22 5.18 -68.28
C ASP A 24 22.09 3.71 -67.88
N LEU A 25 21.47 3.46 -66.72
CA LEU A 25 21.11 2.12 -66.26
C LEU A 25 20.27 1.39 -67.29
N VAL A 26 20.51 0.09 -67.45
CA VAL A 26 19.77 -0.77 -68.38
C VAL A 26 19.02 -1.88 -67.64
N PRO A 27 17.91 -2.40 -68.17
CA PRO A 27 17.23 -3.54 -67.55
C PRO A 27 18.11 -4.79 -67.48
N VAL A 28 18.21 -5.41 -66.30
CA VAL A 28 18.98 -6.64 -66.09
C VAL A 28 18.20 -7.84 -66.64
N PRO A 29 18.73 -8.60 -67.63
CA PRO A 29 17.99 -9.72 -68.22
C PRO A 29 17.61 -10.80 -67.18
N PRO A 30 16.41 -11.39 -67.27
CA PRO A 30 15.41 -11.26 -68.33
C PRO A 30 14.41 -10.10 -68.12
N ASN A 31 14.65 -9.21 -67.16
CA ASN A 31 13.71 -8.15 -66.80
C ASN A 31 13.65 -7.05 -67.86
N THR A 32 12.54 -6.32 -67.88
CA THR A 32 12.30 -5.20 -68.80
C THR A 32 12.30 -3.83 -68.13
N LEU A 33 12.38 -3.81 -66.79
CA LEU A 33 12.44 -2.60 -65.98
C LEU A 33 13.88 -2.38 -65.52
N VAL A 34 14.25 -1.11 -65.36
CA VAL A 34 15.56 -0.72 -64.84
C VAL A 34 15.64 -1.01 -63.35
N PRO A 35 16.81 -1.43 -62.83
CA PRO A 35 17.03 -1.54 -61.39
C PRO A 35 16.67 -0.25 -60.65
N THR A 36 16.26 -0.39 -59.39
CA THR A 36 15.95 0.74 -58.51
C THR A 36 16.81 0.73 -57.25
N ASP A 37 16.91 1.89 -56.62
CA ASP A 37 17.59 2.18 -55.35
C ASP A 37 16.53 2.45 -54.25
N PRO A 38 15.99 1.40 -53.59
CA PRO A 38 15.03 1.55 -52.51
C PRO A 38 15.48 2.37 -51.30
N ASP A 39 16.77 2.35 -50.93
CA ASP A 39 17.27 2.99 -49.70
C ASP A 39 17.96 4.35 -49.91
N GLY A 40 18.19 4.72 -51.16
CA GLY A 40 18.65 6.04 -51.59
C GLY A 40 20.15 6.27 -51.38
N ASP A 41 20.94 5.21 -51.26
CA ASP A 41 22.39 5.30 -51.04
C ASP A 41 23.21 5.50 -52.34
N GLY A 42 22.56 5.43 -53.49
CA GLY A 42 23.16 5.56 -54.82
C GLY A 42 23.64 4.25 -55.43
N LYS A 43 23.40 3.11 -54.77
CA LYS A 43 23.55 1.76 -55.33
C LYS A 43 22.18 1.24 -55.75
N HIS A 44 22.13 0.29 -56.69
CA HIS A 44 20.87 -0.21 -57.25
C HIS A 44 20.66 -1.69 -56.93
N GLU A 45 20.15 -1.96 -55.74
CA GLU A 45 20.01 -3.29 -55.13
C GLU A 45 18.74 -4.05 -55.51
N ASP A 46 17.69 -3.38 -55.99
CA ASP A 46 16.49 -4.01 -56.54
C ASP A 46 16.67 -4.22 -58.06
N LEU A 47 17.34 -5.32 -58.40
CA LEU A 47 17.68 -5.67 -59.78
C LEU A 47 16.48 -6.13 -60.62
N ASN A 48 15.43 -6.60 -59.96
CA ASN A 48 14.23 -7.08 -60.64
C ASN A 48 13.09 -6.05 -60.69
N ALA A 49 13.32 -4.87 -60.11
CA ALA A 49 12.44 -3.72 -60.08
C ALA A 49 11.06 -4.03 -59.49
N ASN A 50 11.01 -4.85 -58.43
CA ASN A 50 9.79 -5.17 -57.69
C ASN A 50 9.52 -4.24 -56.50
N VAL A 51 10.32 -3.17 -56.38
CA VAL A 51 10.33 -2.15 -55.32
C VAL A 51 10.78 -2.71 -53.97
N ARG A 52 11.57 -3.79 -53.96
CA ARG A 52 12.11 -4.42 -52.75
C ARG A 52 13.51 -4.95 -53.03
N LYS A 53 14.37 -4.84 -52.01
CA LYS A 53 15.65 -5.56 -51.96
C LYS A 53 15.41 -6.93 -51.32
N ASP A 54 15.49 -8.01 -52.08
CA ASP A 54 15.28 -9.36 -51.56
C ASP A 54 16.26 -10.40 -52.12
N PHE A 55 16.10 -11.67 -51.71
CA PHE A 55 17.01 -12.73 -52.11
C PHE A 55 16.96 -13.03 -53.63
N ALA A 56 15.86 -12.69 -54.32
CA ALA A 56 15.79 -12.82 -55.77
C ALA A 56 16.77 -11.89 -56.47
N ASP A 57 17.09 -10.73 -55.87
CA ASP A 57 18.11 -9.81 -56.39
C ASP A 57 19.52 -10.37 -56.24
N VAL A 58 19.84 -11.03 -55.13
CA VAL A 58 21.14 -11.73 -54.98
C VAL A 58 21.30 -12.81 -56.03
N VAL A 59 20.24 -13.60 -56.22
CA VAL A 59 20.25 -14.68 -57.21
C VAL A 59 20.38 -14.10 -58.62
N LEU A 60 19.69 -13.01 -58.91
CA LEU A 60 19.78 -12.33 -60.20
C LEU A 60 21.16 -11.71 -60.44
N TYR A 61 21.74 -11.03 -59.44
CA TYR A 61 23.08 -10.47 -59.50
C TYR A 61 24.10 -11.57 -59.77
N PHE A 62 24.04 -12.66 -59.02
CA PHE A 62 24.94 -13.80 -59.19
C PHE A 62 24.80 -14.42 -60.59
N ASN A 63 23.57 -14.63 -61.07
CA ASN A 63 23.31 -15.22 -62.38
C ASN A 63 23.73 -14.30 -63.54
N GLN A 64 23.62 -12.98 -63.36
CA GLN A 64 23.95 -11.97 -64.37
C GLN A 64 25.29 -11.28 -64.12
N LEU A 65 26.14 -11.79 -63.22
CA LEU A 65 27.38 -11.13 -62.78
C LEU A 65 28.26 -10.70 -63.96
N THR A 66 28.46 -11.60 -64.93
CA THR A 66 29.26 -11.32 -66.13
C THR A 66 28.60 -10.26 -67.03
N TRP A 67 27.28 -10.23 -67.07
CA TRP A 67 26.52 -9.27 -67.85
C TRP A 67 26.54 -7.89 -67.19
N LEU A 68 26.30 -7.81 -65.88
CA LEU A 68 26.36 -6.58 -65.07
C LEU A 68 27.73 -5.92 -65.22
N ALA A 69 28.81 -6.68 -65.03
CA ALA A 69 30.18 -6.17 -65.19
C ALA A 69 30.50 -5.59 -66.59
N ALA A 70 29.77 -6.00 -67.63
CA ALA A 70 29.99 -5.55 -69.00
C ALA A 70 29.06 -4.40 -69.43
N ASN A 71 27.88 -4.27 -68.82
CA ASN A 71 26.81 -3.40 -69.30
C ASN A 71 26.43 -2.29 -68.31
N GLU A 72 26.59 -2.50 -67.01
CA GLU A 72 26.18 -1.53 -65.99
C GLU A 72 27.31 -0.59 -65.54
N PRO A 73 26.98 0.57 -64.96
CA PRO A 73 27.94 1.45 -64.31
C PRO A 73 28.55 0.81 -63.05
N VAL A 74 29.88 0.65 -63.02
CA VAL A 74 30.58 0.04 -61.86
C VAL A 74 30.24 0.75 -60.54
N ALA A 75 30.17 2.08 -60.55
CA ALA A 75 29.92 2.86 -59.33
C ALA A 75 28.58 2.53 -58.64
N GLU A 76 27.58 2.05 -59.40
CA GLU A 76 26.22 1.81 -58.92
C GLU A 76 25.99 0.35 -58.49
N PHE A 77 26.90 -0.58 -58.86
CA PHE A 77 26.78 -2.02 -58.56
C PHE A 77 27.99 -2.62 -57.84
N ASP A 78 29.05 -1.85 -57.60
CA ASP A 78 30.20 -2.22 -56.76
C ASP A 78 29.84 -1.98 -55.28
N TYR A 79 29.19 -2.94 -54.63
CA TYR A 79 28.69 -2.83 -53.25
C TYR A 79 29.78 -2.93 -52.19
N ASN A 80 31.00 -3.35 -52.55
CA ASN A 80 32.14 -3.38 -51.62
C ASN A 80 33.18 -2.27 -51.89
N ASP A 81 32.91 -1.39 -52.85
CA ASP A 81 33.75 -0.27 -53.28
C ASP A 81 35.20 -0.65 -53.63
N ASN A 82 35.42 -1.84 -54.21
CA ASN A 82 36.76 -2.29 -54.64
C ASN A 82 37.15 -1.86 -56.07
N GLY A 83 36.28 -1.11 -56.74
CA GLY A 83 36.45 -0.56 -58.09
C GLY A 83 36.04 -1.51 -59.22
N ARG A 84 35.30 -2.59 -58.95
CA ARG A 84 34.86 -3.57 -59.97
C ARG A 84 33.58 -4.29 -59.52
N ILE A 85 32.80 -4.76 -60.50
CA ILE A 85 31.66 -5.66 -60.28
C ILE A 85 32.18 -7.11 -60.31
N ASP A 86 32.21 -7.77 -59.15
CA ASP A 86 32.68 -9.14 -58.97
C ASP A 86 31.89 -9.92 -57.90
N PHE A 87 32.38 -11.12 -57.55
CA PHE A 87 31.68 -11.98 -56.59
C PHE A 87 31.65 -11.40 -55.16
N ALA A 88 32.59 -10.52 -54.79
CA ALA A 88 32.56 -9.88 -53.49
C ALA A 88 31.39 -8.90 -53.37
N ASP A 89 30.87 -8.38 -54.50
CA ASP A 89 29.64 -7.57 -54.52
C ASP A 89 28.39 -8.42 -54.24
N VAL A 90 28.35 -9.65 -54.75
CA VAL A 90 27.28 -10.62 -54.39
C VAL A 90 27.29 -10.89 -52.90
N VAL A 91 28.48 -11.04 -52.31
CA VAL A 91 28.64 -11.26 -50.86
C VAL A 91 28.24 -10.01 -50.07
N SER A 92 28.58 -8.81 -50.53
CA SER A 92 28.14 -7.56 -49.91
C SER A 92 26.63 -7.39 -49.99
N LEU A 93 26.02 -7.55 -51.16
CA LEU A 93 24.57 -7.49 -51.34
C LEU A 93 23.83 -8.53 -50.47
N PHE A 94 24.36 -9.76 -50.39
CA PHE A 94 23.84 -10.80 -49.50
C PHE A 94 24.01 -10.44 -48.01
N ASN A 95 25.15 -9.90 -47.63
CA ASN A 95 25.41 -9.45 -46.26
C ASN A 95 24.57 -8.23 -45.90
N GLU A 96 24.21 -7.41 -46.86
CA GLU A 96 23.34 -6.26 -46.65
C GLU A 96 21.90 -6.71 -46.41
N LEU A 97 21.44 -7.70 -47.17
CA LEU A 97 20.22 -8.44 -46.87
C LEU A 97 20.28 -9.18 -45.53
N GLY A 98 21.48 -9.65 -45.15
CA GLY A 98 21.80 -10.31 -43.87
C GLY A 98 22.14 -9.37 -42.71
N ALA A 99 22.33 -8.07 -42.96
CA ALA A 99 22.57 -7.01 -41.98
C ALA A 99 21.25 -6.53 -41.34
N THR A 100 20.16 -7.26 -41.61
CA THR A 100 18.91 -7.24 -40.86
C THR A 100 18.94 -8.20 -39.66
N GLY A 101 20.12 -8.59 -39.18
CA GLY A 101 20.30 -9.22 -37.87
C GLY A 101 20.39 -8.18 -36.74
N PRO A 102 20.05 -8.54 -35.49
CA PRO A 102 20.16 -7.61 -34.37
C PRO A 102 21.62 -7.21 -34.14
N ALA A 103 21.95 -5.94 -34.40
CA ALA A 103 23.28 -5.39 -34.19
C ALA A 103 23.54 -5.26 -32.68
N VAL A 104 24.51 -6.00 -32.17
CA VAL A 104 24.85 -6.00 -30.74
C VAL A 104 25.69 -4.78 -30.40
N LEU A 105 25.13 -3.88 -29.59
CA LEU A 105 25.76 -2.63 -29.18
C LEU A 105 26.55 -2.77 -27.89
N ILE A 106 26.03 -3.55 -26.95
CA ILE A 106 26.67 -3.86 -25.66
C ILE A 106 26.68 -5.38 -25.49
N SER A 107 27.80 -5.95 -25.07
CA SER A 107 27.91 -7.35 -24.66
C SER A 107 29.02 -7.53 -23.62
N GLN A 108 28.64 -7.62 -22.34
CA GLN A 108 29.62 -7.70 -21.25
C GLN A 108 29.04 -8.46 -20.05
N SER A 109 29.87 -9.26 -19.37
CA SER A 109 29.48 -9.88 -18.11
C SER A 109 29.62 -8.89 -16.95
N LEU A 110 28.60 -8.82 -16.10
CA LEU A 110 28.53 -7.94 -14.94
C LEU A 110 28.24 -8.76 -13.68
N ALA A 111 28.95 -8.49 -12.59
CA ALA A 111 28.73 -9.11 -11.28
C ALA A 111 27.84 -8.23 -10.37
N PRO A 112 27.18 -8.79 -9.35
CA PRO A 112 26.46 -8.01 -8.34
C PRO A 112 27.35 -6.95 -7.70
N SER A 113 26.80 -5.77 -7.49
CA SER A 113 27.49 -4.58 -6.97
C SER A 113 26.57 -3.82 -6.04
N ALA A 114 27.12 -3.13 -5.03
CA ALA A 114 26.36 -2.18 -4.20
C ALA A 114 26.22 -0.80 -4.86
N GLU A 115 27.04 -0.52 -5.88
CA GLU A 115 27.04 0.73 -6.66
C GLU A 115 26.53 0.49 -8.08
N ASP A 116 25.96 1.53 -8.69
CA ASP A 116 25.53 1.55 -10.08
C ASP A 116 26.69 1.28 -11.04
N ARG A 117 26.40 0.56 -12.13
CA ARG A 117 27.38 0.21 -13.16
C ARG A 117 26.82 0.55 -14.54
N THR A 118 27.48 1.47 -15.23
CA THR A 118 27.11 1.87 -16.60
C THR A 118 28.02 1.18 -17.62
N LEU A 119 27.40 0.57 -18.62
CA LEU A 119 28.02 -0.03 -19.80
C LEU A 119 27.70 0.85 -21.01
N ALA A 120 28.72 1.27 -21.77
CA ALA A 120 28.55 2.11 -22.95
C ALA A 120 28.89 1.32 -24.22
N GLY A 121 28.10 1.48 -25.28
CA GLY A 121 28.33 0.80 -26.56
C GLY A 121 27.55 1.43 -27.71
N ALA A 122 28.25 1.77 -28.80
CA ALA A 122 27.68 2.32 -30.03
C ALA A 122 26.70 3.51 -29.81
N GLY A 123 27.01 4.38 -28.84
CA GLY A 123 26.21 5.57 -28.53
C GLY A 123 25.05 5.33 -27.56
N VAL A 124 24.82 4.09 -27.12
CA VAL A 124 23.83 3.73 -26.09
C VAL A 124 24.56 3.46 -24.78
N ASN A 125 23.97 3.89 -23.66
CA ASN A 125 24.45 3.55 -22.32
C ASN A 125 23.40 2.72 -21.59
N LEU A 126 23.80 1.63 -20.94
CA LEU A 126 22.95 0.84 -20.06
C LEU A 126 23.53 0.87 -18.64
N THR A 127 22.76 1.39 -17.69
CA THR A 127 23.10 1.42 -16.26
C THR A 127 22.32 0.34 -15.52
N VAL A 128 23.04 -0.55 -14.85
CA VAL A 128 22.49 -1.54 -13.92
C VAL A 128 22.70 -1.02 -12.50
N PRO A 129 21.63 -0.74 -11.73
CA PRO A 129 21.78 -0.19 -10.39
C PRO A 129 22.47 -1.14 -9.42
N GLY A 130 23.03 -0.56 -8.35
CA GLY A 130 23.49 -1.32 -7.20
C GLY A 130 22.36 -2.17 -6.59
N GLY A 131 22.65 -3.45 -6.32
CA GLY A 131 21.70 -4.42 -5.79
C GLY A 131 20.75 -5.04 -6.81
N ALA A 132 20.75 -4.57 -8.06
CA ALA A 132 19.80 -5.05 -9.08
C ALA A 132 20.09 -6.49 -9.58
N LEU A 133 21.31 -6.99 -9.41
CA LEU A 133 21.70 -8.35 -9.84
C LEU A 133 21.87 -9.29 -8.64
N GLU A 134 21.25 -10.46 -8.72
CA GLU A 134 21.42 -11.53 -7.72
C GLU A 134 22.72 -12.32 -7.93
N ARG A 135 23.16 -12.45 -9.18
CA ARG A 135 24.34 -13.20 -9.59
C ARG A 135 25.01 -12.56 -10.80
N ALA A 136 26.21 -13.01 -11.14
CA ALA A 136 26.87 -12.52 -12.35
C ALA A 136 26.07 -12.93 -13.60
N ALA A 137 25.84 -11.97 -14.50
CA ALA A 137 25.01 -12.15 -15.68
C ALA A 137 25.68 -11.53 -16.92
N LEU A 138 25.37 -12.07 -18.10
CA LEU A 138 25.75 -11.45 -19.38
C LEU A 138 24.73 -10.37 -19.71
N VAL A 139 25.19 -9.12 -19.79
CA VAL A 139 24.41 -7.98 -20.24
C VAL A 139 24.59 -7.83 -21.74
N ARG A 140 23.50 -7.78 -22.49
CA ARG A 140 23.49 -7.55 -23.94
C ARG A 140 22.39 -6.55 -24.33
N VAL A 141 22.77 -5.58 -25.16
CA VAL A 141 21.84 -4.64 -25.82
C VAL A 141 22.02 -4.78 -27.33
N ALA A 142 20.94 -4.99 -28.07
CA ALA A 142 20.99 -5.12 -29.52
C ALA A 142 19.83 -4.42 -30.22
N THR A 143 20.01 -4.00 -31.48
CA THR A 143 18.92 -3.43 -32.28
C THR A 143 17.85 -4.48 -32.58
N VAL A 144 16.61 -4.02 -32.77
CA VAL A 144 15.54 -4.87 -33.33
C VAL A 144 15.38 -4.53 -34.81
N PRO A 145 15.71 -5.45 -35.73
CA PRO A 145 15.76 -5.15 -37.16
C PRO A 145 14.38 -5.03 -37.84
N SER A 146 13.32 -5.55 -37.22
CA SER A 146 11.94 -5.46 -37.75
C SER A 146 10.94 -5.33 -36.60
N PRO A 147 10.94 -4.18 -35.89
CA PRO A 147 9.99 -3.97 -34.81
C PRO A 147 8.57 -3.87 -35.37
N PRO A 148 7.53 -4.22 -34.58
CA PRO A 148 6.15 -3.94 -34.92
C PRO A 148 5.94 -2.47 -35.30
N ALA A 149 4.95 -2.19 -36.15
CA ALA A 149 4.66 -0.85 -36.61
C ALA A 149 4.51 0.13 -35.42
N PRO A 150 5.00 1.37 -35.53
CA PRO A 150 4.88 2.36 -34.46
C PRO A 150 3.42 2.60 -34.05
N PRO A 151 3.18 3.06 -32.80
CA PRO A 151 1.86 3.54 -32.39
C PRO A 151 1.27 4.53 -33.40
N ALA A 152 -0.04 4.47 -33.62
CA ALA A 152 -0.73 5.38 -34.53
C ALA A 152 -0.46 6.85 -34.14
N GLY A 153 -0.17 7.70 -35.12
CA GLY A 153 0.19 9.10 -34.89
C GLY A 153 1.66 9.36 -34.57
N THR A 154 2.53 8.33 -34.61
CA THR A 154 3.97 8.44 -34.34
C THR A 154 4.84 7.93 -35.50
N SER A 155 6.14 8.18 -35.45
CA SER A 155 7.14 7.84 -36.48
C SER A 155 8.53 7.66 -35.86
N ASN A 156 9.55 7.26 -36.63
CA ASN A 156 10.94 7.18 -36.13
C ASN A 156 11.13 6.25 -34.92
N LEU A 157 10.42 5.12 -34.89
CA LEU A 157 10.54 4.12 -33.83
C LEU A 157 11.96 3.54 -33.79
N THR A 158 12.62 3.72 -32.66
CA THR A 158 13.95 3.18 -32.34
C THR A 158 13.82 2.29 -31.13
N VAL A 159 14.07 0.99 -31.25
CA VAL A 159 13.95 0.04 -30.13
C VAL A 159 15.10 -0.95 -30.06
N TYR A 160 15.38 -1.40 -28.84
CA TYR A 160 16.43 -2.35 -28.52
C TYR A 160 15.88 -3.54 -27.76
N ASP A 161 16.51 -4.69 -27.99
CA ASP A 161 16.38 -5.89 -27.19
C ASP A 161 17.48 -5.89 -26.11
N ILE A 162 17.06 -5.87 -24.85
CA ILE A 162 17.93 -5.81 -23.68
C ILE A 162 17.80 -7.16 -22.95
N THR A 163 18.93 -7.83 -22.74
CA THR A 163 19.00 -9.12 -22.05
C THR A 163 20.07 -9.07 -20.96
N ILE A 164 19.75 -9.54 -19.75
CA ILE A 164 20.69 -9.62 -18.63
C ILE A 164 20.57 -11.01 -17.99
N GLY A 165 21.34 -11.96 -18.51
CA GLY A 165 21.24 -13.37 -18.11
C GLY A 165 19.82 -13.92 -18.30
N ASP A 166 19.30 -14.58 -17.27
CA ASP A 166 17.95 -15.14 -17.16
C ASP A 166 16.98 -14.27 -16.33
N GLN A 167 17.43 -13.10 -15.86
CA GLN A 167 16.65 -12.24 -14.97
C GLN A 167 15.73 -11.32 -15.78
N GLU A 168 14.42 -11.43 -15.58
CA GLU A 168 13.43 -10.62 -16.30
C GLU A 168 13.01 -9.36 -15.56
N ARG A 169 13.13 -9.33 -14.21
CA ARG A 169 12.69 -8.23 -13.35
C ARG A 169 13.83 -7.63 -12.55
N PHE A 170 13.80 -6.31 -12.30
CA PHE A 170 14.87 -5.55 -11.67
C PHE A 170 14.32 -4.61 -10.60
N ALA A 171 14.87 -4.69 -9.40
CA ALA A 171 14.58 -3.77 -8.30
C ALA A 171 15.91 -3.38 -7.64
N PRO A 172 16.43 -2.16 -7.86
CA PRO A 172 15.86 -1.05 -8.66
C PRO A 172 15.88 -1.33 -10.18
N GLY A 173 15.08 -0.60 -10.96
CA GLY A 173 14.99 -0.73 -12.41
C GLY A 173 16.28 -0.33 -13.14
N ILE A 174 16.55 -0.95 -14.29
CA ILE A 174 17.71 -0.61 -15.15
C ILE A 174 17.42 0.63 -15.98
N VAL A 175 18.47 1.35 -16.39
CA VAL A 175 18.34 2.59 -17.19
C VAL A 175 19.09 2.44 -18.52
N ILE A 176 18.43 2.65 -19.65
CA ILE A 176 19.03 2.76 -20.97
C ILE A 176 18.92 4.19 -21.50
N GLU A 177 20.06 4.79 -21.87
CA GLU A 177 20.13 6.10 -22.50
C GLU A 177 20.32 5.91 -24.00
N ILE A 178 19.40 6.45 -24.80
CA ILE A 178 19.35 6.30 -26.25
C ILE A 178 19.43 7.69 -26.90
N PRO A 179 20.38 7.95 -27.82
CA PRO A 179 20.45 9.23 -28.50
C PRO A 179 19.27 9.44 -29.45
N TYR A 180 18.67 10.64 -29.43
CA TYR A 180 17.68 11.05 -30.43
C TYR A 180 18.26 12.08 -31.39
N ARG A 181 17.66 12.18 -32.58
CA ARG A 181 18.04 13.21 -33.57
C ARG A 181 17.13 14.42 -33.41
N SER A 182 17.69 15.62 -33.40
CA SER A 182 16.89 16.85 -33.33
C SER A 182 15.87 16.98 -34.47
N SER A 183 16.13 16.36 -35.63
CA SER A 183 15.20 16.30 -36.76
C SER A 183 13.92 15.49 -36.50
N MET A 184 13.88 14.67 -35.44
CA MET A 184 12.68 13.93 -35.02
C MET A 184 11.68 14.84 -34.30
N VAL A 185 12.13 16.01 -33.83
CA VAL A 185 11.30 16.97 -33.09
C VAL A 185 10.66 17.95 -34.09
N PRO A 186 9.33 17.97 -34.23
CA PRO A 186 8.66 18.89 -35.14
C PRO A 186 8.97 20.36 -34.81
N THR A 187 9.10 21.19 -35.84
CA THR A 187 9.40 22.62 -35.68
C THR A 187 8.40 23.30 -34.75
N GLY A 188 8.91 23.98 -33.71
CA GLY A 188 8.07 24.68 -32.72
C GLY A 188 7.75 23.85 -31.47
N TYR A 189 8.17 22.59 -31.42
CA TYR A 189 7.99 21.71 -30.27
C TYR A 189 9.32 21.39 -29.58
N ARG A 190 9.24 21.07 -28.30
CA ARG A 190 10.36 20.57 -27.49
C ARG A 190 10.50 19.06 -27.65
N PRO A 191 11.70 18.50 -27.47
CA PRO A 191 11.92 17.06 -27.54
C PRO A 191 10.98 16.24 -26.65
N ASP A 192 10.73 16.70 -25.41
CA ASP A 192 9.86 16.03 -24.43
C ASP A 192 8.36 16.08 -24.77
N GLN A 193 7.97 16.85 -25.79
CA GLN A 193 6.63 16.80 -26.38
C GLN A 193 6.56 15.86 -27.58
N ALA A 194 7.67 15.79 -28.31
CA ALA A 194 7.73 15.11 -29.58
C ALA A 194 8.16 13.66 -29.46
N ILE A 195 8.80 13.26 -28.37
CA ILE A 195 9.36 11.92 -28.20
C ILE A 195 8.64 11.26 -27.04
N GLN A 196 8.16 10.05 -27.30
CA GLN A 196 7.54 9.18 -26.31
C GLN A 196 8.27 7.83 -26.29
N GLU A 197 8.49 7.30 -25.10
CA GLU A 197 9.04 5.99 -24.88
C GLU A 197 7.95 4.93 -24.97
N VAL A 198 8.33 3.78 -25.49
CA VAL A 198 7.42 2.66 -25.71
C VAL A 198 8.10 1.36 -25.35
N ARG A 199 7.32 0.44 -24.79
CA ARG A 199 7.69 -0.96 -24.65
C ARG A 199 6.72 -1.85 -25.42
N TRP A 200 7.21 -2.95 -25.94
CA TRP A 200 6.37 -3.95 -26.58
C TRP A 200 5.72 -4.84 -25.52
N ASP A 201 4.38 -4.93 -25.53
CA ASP A 201 3.64 -5.95 -24.79
C ASP A 201 3.35 -7.13 -25.71
N ALA A 202 4.09 -8.22 -25.55
CA ALA A 202 3.95 -9.38 -26.40
C ALA A 202 2.63 -10.15 -26.19
N GLN A 203 1.98 -10.01 -25.02
CA GLN A 203 0.73 -10.70 -24.71
C GLN A 203 -0.46 -9.97 -25.33
N ALA A 204 -0.47 -8.64 -25.24
CA ALA A 204 -1.49 -7.79 -25.85
C ALA A 204 -1.24 -7.56 -27.35
N GLY A 205 0.02 -7.73 -27.81
CA GLY A 205 0.41 -7.49 -29.20
C GLY A 205 0.40 -6.01 -29.57
N GLU A 206 0.69 -5.14 -28.60
CA GLU A 206 0.64 -3.68 -28.76
C GLU A 206 1.82 -2.98 -28.09
N TRP A 207 2.10 -1.76 -28.54
CA TRP A 207 3.04 -0.86 -27.88
C TRP A 207 2.34 -0.22 -26.68
N VAL A 208 2.97 -0.33 -25.52
CA VAL A 208 2.53 0.36 -24.30
C VAL A 208 3.45 1.55 -24.11
N GLU A 209 2.85 2.74 -23.98
CA GLU A 209 3.57 3.95 -23.61
C GLU A 209 4.14 3.79 -22.20
N ILE A 210 5.40 4.21 -22.04
CA ILE A 210 6.05 4.23 -20.74
C ILE A 210 6.55 5.65 -20.45
N PRO A 211 6.72 5.98 -19.16
CA PRO A 211 7.17 7.31 -18.74
C PRO A 211 8.44 7.73 -19.47
N THR A 212 8.41 8.89 -20.13
CA THR A 212 9.52 9.36 -20.97
C THR A 212 10.36 10.39 -20.24
N ALA A 213 11.68 10.20 -20.23
CA ALA A 213 12.62 11.22 -19.75
C ALA A 213 13.58 11.64 -20.86
N ILE A 214 13.80 12.95 -21.00
CA ILE A 214 14.68 13.49 -22.05
C ILE A 214 15.71 14.44 -21.47
N ASP A 215 16.98 14.09 -21.69
CA ASP A 215 18.10 14.98 -21.45
C ASP A 215 18.38 15.78 -22.71
N THR A 216 17.75 16.95 -22.79
CA THR A 216 17.88 17.84 -23.95
C THR A 216 19.31 18.39 -24.10
N SER A 217 20.08 18.45 -23.01
CA SER A 217 21.46 18.93 -23.03
C SER A 217 22.42 17.93 -23.69
N ARG A 218 22.17 16.64 -23.47
CA ARG A 218 22.94 15.53 -24.06
C ARG A 218 22.31 14.97 -25.34
N GLY A 219 21.06 15.32 -25.63
CA GLY A 219 20.33 14.79 -26.79
C GLY A 219 19.99 13.30 -26.64
N VAL A 220 19.66 12.85 -25.43
CA VAL A 220 19.34 11.45 -25.14
C VAL A 220 17.95 11.30 -24.50
N VAL A 221 17.25 10.25 -24.92
CA VAL A 221 16.07 9.69 -24.26
C VAL A 221 16.56 8.72 -23.20
N VAL A 222 15.97 8.74 -22.01
CA VAL A 222 16.42 7.96 -20.86
C VAL A 222 15.29 7.07 -20.37
N LEU A 223 15.38 5.80 -20.75
CA LEU A 223 14.37 4.80 -20.45
C LEU A 223 14.79 4.00 -19.23
N GLU A 224 14.01 4.08 -18.16
CA GLU A 224 14.19 3.22 -16.99
C GLU A 224 13.06 2.20 -16.91
N THR A 225 13.43 0.94 -16.69
CA THR A 225 12.47 -0.16 -16.63
C THR A 225 12.86 -1.18 -15.59
N ASP A 226 11.87 -1.70 -14.87
CA ASP A 226 12.02 -2.83 -13.97
C ASP A 226 11.92 -4.18 -14.71
N HIS A 227 11.80 -4.18 -16.04
CA HIS A 227 11.53 -5.37 -16.82
C HIS A 227 12.26 -5.40 -18.17
N LEU A 228 12.83 -6.55 -18.52
CA LEU A 228 13.41 -6.73 -19.85
C LEU A 228 12.32 -6.96 -20.89
N CYS A 229 12.23 -6.01 -21.82
CA CYS A 229 11.37 -6.10 -22.98
C CYS A 229 12.02 -5.36 -24.16
N VAL A 230 11.48 -5.58 -25.35
CA VAL A 230 11.80 -4.73 -26.49
C VAL A 230 11.27 -3.33 -26.20
N ALA A 231 12.18 -2.37 -26.05
CA ALA A 231 11.83 -1.03 -25.61
C ALA A 231 12.69 0.03 -26.30
N GLY A 232 12.17 1.25 -26.35
CA GLY A 232 12.87 2.40 -26.92
C GLY A 232 11.92 3.58 -27.04
N PHE A 233 11.98 4.34 -28.14
CA PHE A 233 11.18 5.54 -28.29
C PHE A 233 10.68 5.74 -29.72
N THR A 234 9.64 6.55 -29.86
CA THR A 234 9.04 6.99 -31.13
C THR A 234 8.76 8.50 -31.07
N ALA A 235 8.59 9.12 -32.23
CA ALA A 235 8.35 10.55 -32.39
C ALA A 235 6.88 10.84 -32.77
N VAL A 236 6.17 11.57 -31.94
CA VAL A 236 4.80 12.06 -32.16
C VAL A 236 4.79 13.05 -33.32
N LEU A 237 3.93 12.78 -34.32
CA LEU A 237 3.88 13.55 -35.56
C LEU A 237 3.30 14.96 -35.38
N GLN A 238 2.33 15.10 -34.46
CA GLN A 238 1.68 16.37 -34.14
C GLN A 238 1.52 16.48 -32.62
N PRO A 239 2.57 16.87 -31.89
CA PRO A 239 2.47 17.09 -30.45
C PRO A 239 1.46 18.21 -30.16
N GLY A 240 0.77 18.13 -29.02
CA GLY A 240 -0.09 19.22 -28.55
C GLY A 240 0.73 20.48 -28.19
N PRO A 241 0.18 21.69 -28.33
CA PRO A 241 0.86 22.89 -27.86
C PRO A 241 1.03 22.81 -26.34
N VAL A 242 2.21 23.13 -25.82
CA VAL A 242 2.45 23.17 -24.37
C VAL A 242 2.83 24.58 -23.97
N THR A 243 2.22 25.05 -22.89
CA THR A 243 2.58 26.27 -22.18
C THR A 243 3.18 25.90 -20.83
N GLU A 244 4.11 26.72 -20.34
CA GLU A 244 4.84 26.48 -19.11
C GLU A 244 4.57 27.59 -18.07
N LEU A 245 4.36 27.19 -16.82
CA LEU A 245 4.41 28.07 -15.66
C LEU A 245 5.57 27.67 -14.76
N TYR A 246 6.43 28.63 -14.43
CA TYR A 246 7.58 28.39 -13.57
C TYR A 246 7.29 28.79 -12.12
N ALA A 247 7.63 27.92 -11.18
CA ALA A 247 7.64 28.18 -9.74
C ALA A 247 8.71 27.34 -9.06
N ILE A 248 9.95 27.83 -9.02
CA ILE A 248 11.12 27.07 -8.53
C ILE A 248 10.80 26.29 -7.23
N PRO A 249 11.01 24.96 -7.19
CA PRO A 249 11.71 24.13 -8.17
C PRO A 249 10.82 23.47 -9.25
N PHE A 250 9.59 23.95 -9.48
CA PHE A 250 8.63 23.35 -10.41
C PHE A 250 8.57 24.07 -11.76
N VAL A 251 8.30 23.28 -12.81
CA VAL A 251 7.78 23.74 -14.09
C VAL A 251 6.50 22.98 -14.40
N ILE A 252 5.40 23.71 -14.60
CA ILE A 252 4.08 23.14 -14.88
C ILE A 252 3.80 23.26 -16.37
N HIS A 253 3.66 22.11 -17.02
CA HIS A 253 3.34 21.94 -18.44
C HIS A 253 1.84 21.70 -18.58
N PHE A 254 1.19 22.42 -19.49
CA PHE A 254 -0.23 22.24 -19.78
C PHE A 254 -0.54 22.59 -21.25
N ASP A 255 -1.60 21.98 -21.79
CA ASP A 255 -2.07 22.25 -23.16
C ASP A 255 -3.26 23.22 -23.15
N PRO A 256 -3.16 24.44 -23.74
CA PRO A 256 -4.29 25.35 -23.86
C PRO A 256 -5.49 24.78 -24.67
N ALA A 257 -5.29 23.75 -25.48
CA ALA A 257 -6.36 23.05 -26.18
C ALA A 257 -7.30 22.28 -25.24
N ASP A 258 -6.85 21.99 -24.00
CA ASP A 258 -7.65 21.27 -23.00
C ASP A 258 -8.74 22.13 -22.35
N ASP A 259 -8.80 23.44 -22.62
CA ASP A 259 -9.75 24.40 -22.03
C ASP A 259 -11.20 23.87 -21.99
N ALA A 260 -11.69 23.38 -23.14
CA ALA A 260 -13.06 22.89 -23.26
C ALA A 260 -13.31 21.60 -22.45
N ALA A 261 -12.32 20.72 -22.37
CA ALA A 261 -12.42 19.46 -21.66
C ALA A 261 -12.35 19.68 -20.14
N ILE A 262 -11.46 20.55 -19.68
CA ILE A 262 -11.35 20.99 -18.29
C ILE A 262 -12.62 21.70 -17.84
N ALA A 263 -13.11 22.68 -18.60
CA ALA A 263 -14.33 23.42 -18.26
C ALA A 263 -15.54 22.49 -18.07
N LYS A 264 -15.62 21.43 -18.88
CA LYS A 264 -16.65 20.41 -18.78
C LYS A 264 -16.47 19.52 -17.54
N ALA A 265 -15.26 19.01 -17.31
CA ALA A 265 -14.97 18.08 -16.20
C ALA A 265 -15.12 18.74 -14.83
N TRP A 266 -14.80 20.03 -14.73
CA TRP A 266 -14.83 20.79 -13.48
C TRP A 266 -16.16 21.51 -13.20
N GLN A 267 -17.13 21.42 -14.11
CA GLN A 267 -18.45 22.01 -13.92
C GLN A 267 -19.15 21.42 -12.68
N GLY A 268 -19.38 22.25 -11.66
CA GLY A 268 -19.99 21.82 -10.39
C GLY A 268 -19.03 21.11 -9.42
N SER A 269 -17.76 20.94 -9.81
CA SER A 269 -16.67 20.37 -9.00
C SER A 269 -15.67 21.43 -8.53
N GLY A 270 -15.57 22.54 -9.29
CA GLY A 270 -14.71 23.70 -9.02
C GLY A 270 -15.02 24.83 -10.00
N ASN A 271 -14.11 25.80 -10.11
CA ASN A 271 -14.25 26.98 -10.98
C ASN A 271 -13.16 27.06 -12.07
N TYR A 272 -12.59 25.94 -12.50
CA TYR A 272 -11.63 25.94 -13.61
C TYR A 272 -12.35 25.88 -14.94
N THR A 273 -12.17 26.91 -15.75
CA THR A 273 -12.77 27.01 -17.10
C THR A 273 -11.72 26.94 -18.20
N ALA A 274 -10.45 26.81 -17.85
CA ALA A 274 -9.32 26.85 -18.77
C ALA A 274 -8.11 26.11 -18.15
N ALA A 275 -7.21 25.65 -19.01
CA ALA A 275 -6.02 24.90 -18.64
C ALA A 275 -5.02 25.76 -17.85
N ASP A 276 -4.91 27.05 -18.17
CA ASP A 276 -4.06 27.99 -17.44
C ASP A 276 -4.51 28.19 -15.99
N ALA A 277 -5.82 28.19 -15.74
CA ALA A 277 -6.40 28.32 -14.41
C ALA A 277 -6.13 27.08 -13.55
N LEU A 278 -6.27 25.88 -14.11
CA LEU A 278 -5.94 24.63 -13.42
C LEU A 278 -4.42 24.53 -13.15
N ALA A 279 -3.59 24.79 -14.16
CA ALA A 279 -2.13 24.78 -14.04
C ALA A 279 -1.63 25.80 -13.01
N SER A 280 -2.24 26.99 -12.95
CA SER A 280 -1.92 28.01 -11.94
C SER A 280 -2.27 27.53 -10.53
N ARG A 281 -3.40 26.85 -10.35
CA ARG A 281 -3.78 26.28 -9.06
C ARG A 281 -2.80 25.19 -8.62
N VAL A 282 -2.45 24.27 -9.51
CA VAL A 282 -1.43 23.22 -9.27
C VAL A 282 -0.11 23.83 -8.85
N ARG A 283 0.37 24.84 -9.60
CA ARG A 283 1.59 25.59 -9.29
C ARG A 283 1.58 26.12 -7.86
N ASP A 284 0.48 26.79 -7.47
CA ASP A 284 0.37 27.45 -6.18
C ASP A 284 0.33 26.43 -5.02
N ILE A 285 -0.37 25.30 -5.20
CA ILE A 285 -0.41 24.21 -4.22
C ILE A 285 1.00 23.63 -4.01
N LEU A 286 1.68 23.25 -5.10
CA LEU A 286 3.01 22.65 -5.03
C LEU A 286 4.03 23.60 -4.41
N TRP A 287 3.96 24.88 -4.77
CA TRP A 287 4.84 25.90 -4.21
C TRP A 287 4.61 26.11 -2.71
N ASP A 288 3.37 26.25 -2.25
CA ASP A 288 3.06 26.40 -0.81
C ASP A 288 3.46 25.15 -0.02
N ALA A 289 3.10 23.97 -0.50
CA ALA A 289 3.43 22.70 0.14
C ALA A 289 4.95 22.50 0.25
N ASN A 290 5.71 22.71 -0.83
CA ASN A 290 7.17 22.61 -0.82
C ASN A 290 7.80 23.61 0.15
N THR A 291 7.30 24.85 0.18
CA THR A 291 7.78 25.89 1.10
C THR A 291 7.57 25.45 2.54
N ARG A 292 6.37 24.98 2.89
CA ARG A 292 6.07 24.52 4.25
C ARG A 292 6.84 23.27 4.65
N TYR A 293 6.94 22.27 3.78
CA TYR A 293 7.74 21.07 4.05
C TYR A 293 9.20 21.42 4.37
N ARG A 294 9.80 22.35 3.63
CA ARG A 294 11.19 22.74 3.81
C ARG A 294 11.41 23.73 4.96
N GLU A 295 10.66 24.82 4.98
CA GLU A 295 10.92 25.95 5.88
C GLU A 295 10.25 25.77 7.24
N THR A 296 9.04 25.21 7.29
CA THR A 296 8.31 24.97 8.54
C THR A 296 8.71 23.65 9.17
N TYR A 297 8.78 22.58 8.36
CA TYR A 297 9.00 21.22 8.86
C TYR A 297 10.42 20.70 8.67
N GLY A 298 11.28 21.40 7.93
CA GLY A 298 12.71 21.09 7.80
C GLY A 298 13.06 19.95 6.83
N PHE A 299 12.12 19.47 6.02
CA PHE A 299 12.39 18.40 5.05
C PHE A 299 13.41 18.82 3.99
N GLN A 300 14.12 17.83 3.42
CA GLN A 300 15.00 18.04 2.28
C GLN A 300 14.19 18.51 1.05
N PRO A 301 14.77 19.33 0.17
CA PRO A 301 14.11 19.68 -1.09
C PRO A 301 13.89 18.42 -1.95
N PRO A 302 12.79 18.35 -2.73
CA PRO A 302 12.57 17.26 -3.66
C PRO A 302 13.73 17.19 -4.67
N VAL A 303 14.08 15.98 -5.10
CA VAL A 303 15.21 15.75 -6.02
C VAL A 303 14.70 15.73 -7.46
N PRO A 304 15.08 16.71 -8.30
CA PRO A 304 14.79 16.70 -9.73
C PRO A 304 15.26 15.43 -10.39
N SER A 305 14.66 15.15 -11.54
CA SER A 305 15.20 14.13 -12.44
C SER A 305 16.65 14.49 -12.76
N ARG A 306 17.58 13.56 -12.55
CA ARG A 306 18.96 13.73 -13.04
C ARG A 306 19.02 13.71 -14.57
N PHE A 307 17.90 13.36 -15.21
CA PHE A 307 17.77 13.18 -16.65
C PHE A 307 17.30 14.45 -17.37
N THR A 308 16.66 15.42 -16.70
CA THR A 308 16.24 16.67 -17.37
C THR A 308 17.37 17.70 -17.42
N GLY A 309 18.30 17.65 -16.46
CA GLY A 309 19.50 18.50 -16.42
C GLY A 309 19.25 19.98 -16.13
N ASP A 310 17.99 20.38 -15.97
CA ASP A 310 17.54 21.76 -15.74
C ASP A 310 17.29 22.09 -14.26
N GLY A 311 17.26 21.05 -13.41
CA GLY A 311 17.08 21.19 -11.96
C GLY A 311 15.63 21.44 -11.54
N PHE A 312 14.65 21.21 -12.42
CA PHE A 312 13.24 21.34 -12.10
C PHE A 312 12.56 19.98 -11.86
N ILE A 313 11.53 19.99 -11.02
CA ILE A 313 10.51 18.94 -10.98
C ILE A 313 9.48 19.29 -12.04
N HIS A 314 9.39 18.45 -13.08
CA HIS A 314 8.42 18.65 -14.16
C HIS A 314 7.05 18.11 -13.74
N VAL A 315 6.03 18.93 -13.98
CA VAL A 315 4.64 18.62 -13.66
C VAL A 315 3.81 18.72 -14.93
N TYR A 316 3.11 17.67 -15.32
CA TYR A 316 2.35 17.63 -16.58
C TYR A 316 0.85 17.55 -16.26
N VAL A 317 0.10 18.57 -16.67
CA VAL A 317 -1.37 18.59 -16.63
C VAL A 317 -1.89 18.05 -17.96
N GLY A 318 -2.74 17.01 -17.91
CA GLY A 318 -3.22 16.37 -19.14
C GLY A 318 -4.19 15.23 -18.90
N ASP A 319 -4.43 14.42 -19.94
CA ASP A 319 -5.39 13.32 -19.93
C ASP A 319 -4.84 12.07 -19.22
N TYR A 320 -4.79 12.12 -17.89
CA TYR A 320 -4.34 11.02 -17.05
C TYR A 320 -5.51 10.40 -16.27
N TYR A 321 -5.47 9.08 -16.06
CA TYR A 321 -6.47 8.37 -15.25
C TYR A 321 -6.49 8.90 -13.81
N GLU A 322 -5.30 9.09 -13.23
CA GLU A 322 -5.10 9.67 -11.90
C GLU A 322 -3.84 10.53 -11.90
N SER A 323 -3.79 11.47 -10.96
CA SER A 323 -2.57 12.21 -10.67
C SER A 323 -1.56 11.28 -9.98
N GLY A 324 -0.27 11.49 -10.21
CA GLY A 324 0.74 10.58 -9.67
C GLY A 324 2.17 11.11 -9.77
N TRP A 325 3.01 10.74 -8.81
CA TRP A 325 4.45 10.91 -8.89
C TRP A 325 5.08 9.67 -9.55
N ASN A 326 5.88 9.92 -10.57
CA ASN A 326 6.54 8.86 -11.29
C ASN A 326 7.95 8.60 -10.71
N PRO A 327 8.23 7.41 -10.15
CA PRO A 327 9.52 7.14 -9.52
C PRO A 327 10.71 7.11 -10.50
N THR A 328 10.43 6.77 -11.77
CA THR A 328 11.42 6.66 -12.84
C THR A 328 11.80 8.04 -13.36
N THR A 329 10.83 8.79 -13.89
CA THR A 329 11.10 10.09 -14.51
C THR A 329 11.23 11.21 -13.49
N LYS A 330 10.78 10.96 -12.23
CA LYS A 330 10.64 11.94 -11.15
C LYS A 330 9.69 13.09 -11.47
N THR A 331 8.78 12.88 -12.42
CA THR A 331 7.78 13.85 -12.83
C THR A 331 6.49 13.66 -12.02
N ILE A 332 5.68 14.70 -11.93
CA ILE A 332 4.31 14.60 -11.39
C ILE A 332 3.34 14.73 -12.57
N THR A 333 2.44 13.77 -12.75
CA THR A 333 1.32 13.88 -13.68
C THR A 333 0.09 14.34 -12.91
N VAL A 334 -0.70 15.21 -13.53
CA VAL A 334 -1.91 15.79 -12.93
C VAL A 334 -3.05 15.59 -13.90
N SER A 335 -4.08 14.86 -13.46
CA SER A 335 -5.26 14.67 -14.31
C SER A 335 -5.95 16.01 -14.56
N ARG A 336 -6.29 16.27 -15.83
CA ARG A 336 -7.10 17.41 -16.25
C ARG A 336 -8.55 17.30 -15.75
N GLU A 337 -8.97 16.13 -15.29
CA GLU A 337 -10.29 15.84 -14.73
C GLU A 337 -10.18 15.59 -13.21
N PRO A 338 -11.18 16.00 -12.40
CA PRO A 338 -11.14 15.72 -10.97
C PRO A 338 -11.33 14.22 -10.71
N PHE A 339 -10.44 13.61 -9.92
CA PHE A 339 -10.52 12.18 -9.55
C PHE A 339 -11.90 11.80 -8.98
N LEU A 340 -12.43 12.63 -8.08
CA LEU A 340 -13.80 12.53 -7.58
C LEU A 340 -14.55 13.84 -7.85
N PRO A 341 -15.43 13.88 -8.86
CA PRO A 341 -16.24 15.05 -9.19
C PRO A 341 -17.22 15.45 -8.07
N GLY A 342 -17.63 16.72 -8.05
CA GLY A 342 -18.60 17.30 -7.11
C GLY A 342 -17.97 18.19 -6.03
N PRO A 343 -18.78 18.65 -5.05
CA PRO A 343 -18.32 19.58 -4.02
C PRO A 343 -17.02 19.14 -3.33
N GLY A 344 -16.08 20.07 -3.19
CA GLY A 344 -14.78 19.83 -2.58
C GLY A 344 -13.73 19.18 -3.49
N ALA A 345 -13.94 19.10 -4.81
CA ALA A 345 -12.94 18.51 -5.71
C ALA A 345 -11.63 19.29 -5.73
N ASP A 346 -11.66 20.63 -5.60
CA ASP A 346 -10.44 21.43 -5.45
C ASP A 346 -9.64 21.07 -4.18
N LEU A 347 -10.33 20.77 -3.06
CA LEU A 347 -9.65 20.31 -1.84
C LEU A 347 -9.00 18.92 -2.03
N ARG A 348 -9.64 18.05 -2.82
CA ARG A 348 -9.09 16.74 -3.17
C ARG A 348 -7.88 16.88 -4.09
N LEU A 349 -7.95 17.73 -5.12
CA LEU A 349 -6.81 18.10 -5.96
C LEU A 349 -5.65 18.64 -5.11
N GLU A 350 -5.94 19.52 -4.15
CA GLU A 350 -4.93 20.04 -3.25
C GLU A 350 -4.24 18.95 -2.44
N ALA A 351 -5.00 18.01 -1.87
CA ALA A 351 -4.45 16.87 -1.16
C ALA A 351 -3.63 15.94 -2.07
N GLU A 352 -4.12 15.62 -3.28
CA GLU A 352 -3.40 14.83 -4.28
C GLU A 352 -2.06 15.47 -4.62
N MET A 353 -2.03 16.77 -4.93
CA MET A 353 -0.77 17.47 -5.27
C MET A 353 0.22 17.48 -4.10
N ARG A 354 -0.27 17.63 -2.87
CA ARG A 354 0.57 17.56 -1.66
C ARG A 354 1.10 16.14 -1.42
N HIS A 355 0.32 15.11 -1.75
CA HIS A 355 0.67 13.69 -1.65
C HIS A 355 1.78 13.36 -2.65
N GLU A 356 1.55 13.64 -3.94
CA GLU A 356 2.52 13.37 -5.01
C GLU A 356 3.83 14.14 -4.82
N LEU A 357 3.75 15.38 -4.36
CA LEU A 357 4.94 16.15 -4.00
C LEU A 357 5.73 15.48 -2.86
N PHE A 358 5.05 14.90 -1.87
CA PHE A 358 5.73 14.29 -0.75
C PHE A 358 6.50 13.03 -1.18
N HIS A 359 6.06 12.29 -2.20
CA HIS A 359 6.87 11.23 -2.80
C HIS A 359 8.20 11.77 -3.37
N ALA A 360 8.17 12.92 -4.06
CA ALA A 360 9.39 13.57 -4.52
C ALA A 360 10.31 14.02 -3.36
N VAL A 361 9.73 14.43 -2.22
CA VAL A 361 10.48 14.74 -0.99
C VAL A 361 11.08 13.48 -0.37
N GLN A 362 10.33 12.37 -0.28
CA GLN A 362 10.81 11.10 0.22
C GLN A 362 12.00 10.58 -0.61
N ASN A 363 11.95 10.76 -1.93
CA ASN A 363 13.06 10.40 -2.84
C ASN A 363 14.37 11.15 -2.54
N ALA A 364 14.33 12.26 -1.79
CA ALA A 364 15.53 12.95 -1.32
C ALA A 364 16.26 12.22 -0.17
N TYR A 365 15.59 11.26 0.48
CA TYR A 365 16.12 10.53 1.63
C TYR A 365 16.47 9.08 1.30
N VAL A 366 15.72 8.45 0.40
CA VAL A 366 15.76 7.01 0.14
C VAL A 366 15.63 6.73 -1.35
N SER A 367 16.13 5.57 -1.78
CA SER A 367 15.96 5.12 -3.17
C SER A 367 14.52 4.68 -3.45
N VAL A 368 14.13 4.70 -4.73
CA VAL A 368 12.85 4.14 -5.20
C VAL A 368 12.69 2.68 -4.78
N ALA A 369 13.76 1.89 -4.83
CA ALA A 369 13.73 0.49 -4.39
C ALA A 369 13.37 0.36 -2.90
N TRP A 370 13.90 1.24 -2.05
CA TRP A 370 13.52 1.28 -0.64
C TRP A 370 12.06 1.69 -0.45
N MET A 371 11.61 2.71 -1.19
CA MET A 371 10.21 3.18 -1.16
C MET A 371 9.25 2.05 -1.56
N ASN A 372 9.54 1.32 -2.64
CA ASN A 372 8.71 0.19 -3.08
C ASN A 372 8.74 -0.96 -2.06
N GLY A 373 9.93 -1.30 -1.53
CA GLY A 373 10.07 -2.31 -0.47
C GLY A 373 9.34 -1.95 0.83
N ASN A 374 9.08 -0.67 1.07
CA ASN A 374 8.34 -0.15 2.22
C ASN A 374 7.07 0.59 1.79
N ARG A 375 6.41 0.16 0.71
CA ARG A 375 5.29 0.89 0.10
C ARG A 375 4.20 1.26 1.10
N TRP A 376 3.83 0.36 2.01
CA TRP A 376 2.85 0.63 3.07
C TRP A 376 3.19 1.89 3.89
N TRP A 377 4.47 2.12 4.15
CA TRP A 377 4.97 3.25 4.92
C TRP A 377 5.15 4.49 4.06
N THR A 378 5.66 4.32 2.83
CA THR A 378 5.82 5.40 1.86
C THR A 378 4.49 6.10 1.58
N GLU A 379 3.43 5.34 1.29
CA GLU A 379 2.09 5.86 0.99
C GLU A 379 1.46 6.47 2.25
N ALA A 380 1.54 5.78 3.41
CA ALA A 380 1.01 6.29 4.68
C ALA A 380 1.62 7.64 5.10
N THR A 381 2.92 7.84 4.83
CA THR A 381 3.61 9.07 5.20
C THR A 381 3.42 10.19 4.18
N ALA A 382 3.24 9.88 2.90
CA ALA A 382 2.79 10.85 1.90
C ALA A 382 1.37 11.34 2.20
N GLU A 383 0.47 10.43 2.57
CA GLU A 383 -0.90 10.76 2.95
C GLU A 383 -0.96 11.51 4.29
N TYR A 384 -0.08 11.17 5.24
CA TYR A 384 0.06 11.96 6.47
C TYR A 384 0.52 13.38 6.17
N ALA A 385 1.50 13.56 5.28
CA ALA A 385 2.02 14.86 4.92
C ALA A 385 0.99 15.73 4.18
N SER A 386 0.23 15.13 3.25
CA SER A 386 -0.80 15.83 2.49
C SER A 386 -1.95 16.32 3.39
N THR A 387 -2.35 15.49 4.34
CA THR A 387 -3.50 15.71 5.21
C THR A 387 -3.14 16.50 6.47
N TYR A 388 -2.18 16.03 7.27
CA TYR A 388 -2.03 16.50 8.66
C TYR A 388 -0.93 17.52 8.91
N LEU A 389 0.05 17.67 8.01
CA LEU A 389 1.08 18.69 8.18
C LEU A 389 0.57 20.09 7.82
N LEU A 390 -0.36 20.17 6.87
CA LEU A 390 -0.73 21.45 6.26
C LEU A 390 -2.05 21.97 6.82
N ASP A 391 -2.89 21.07 7.32
CA ASP A 391 -4.15 21.34 8.00
C ASP A 391 -4.10 20.71 9.39
N TRP A 392 -4.33 21.52 10.44
CA TRP A 392 -4.00 21.15 11.83
C TRP A 392 -4.82 19.96 12.39
N ASP A 393 -5.98 19.63 11.80
CA ASP A 393 -6.79 18.43 12.08
C ASP A 393 -7.97 18.27 11.07
N PRO A 394 -7.72 17.99 9.77
CA PRO A 394 -8.79 17.83 8.79
C PRO A 394 -9.48 16.47 8.89
N SER A 395 -10.68 16.37 8.32
CA SER A 395 -11.30 15.06 8.05
C SER A 395 -10.41 14.26 7.09
N PRO A 396 -10.05 13.00 7.41
CA PRO A 396 -9.21 12.20 6.53
C PRO A 396 -9.94 11.88 5.22
N LEU A 397 -9.21 11.91 4.09
CA LEU A 397 -9.74 11.47 2.80
C LEU A 397 -10.01 9.96 2.78
N PHE A 398 -9.20 9.20 3.49
CA PHE A 398 -9.31 7.76 3.66
C PHE A 398 -9.68 7.44 5.12
N PRO A 399 -10.97 7.54 5.50
CA PRO A 399 -11.41 7.22 6.85
C PRO A 399 -11.13 5.75 7.18
N ILE A 400 -10.82 5.46 8.45
CA ILE A 400 -10.64 4.08 8.91
C ILE A 400 -11.99 3.38 8.85
N ASP A 401 -12.02 2.24 8.17
CA ASP A 401 -13.17 1.35 8.15
C ASP A 401 -12.94 0.09 9.01
N SER A 402 -13.95 -0.78 9.01
CA SER A 402 -13.91 -2.04 9.73
C SER A 402 -12.88 -3.06 9.25
N ALA A 403 -12.51 -2.99 7.96
CA ALA A 403 -11.57 -3.91 7.34
C ALA A 403 -10.11 -3.50 7.62
N PHE A 404 -9.86 -2.24 7.97
CA PHE A 404 -8.53 -1.76 8.33
C PHE A 404 -7.88 -2.58 9.46
N PHE A 405 -8.64 -2.95 10.48
CA PHE A 405 -8.14 -3.68 11.66
C PHE A 405 -8.05 -5.20 11.47
N SER A 406 -8.56 -5.74 10.36
CA SER A 406 -8.46 -7.17 10.04
C SER A 406 -7.22 -7.53 9.22
N LYS A 407 -6.45 -6.53 8.78
CA LYS A 407 -5.26 -6.68 7.95
C LYS A 407 -4.01 -6.27 8.73
N PRO A 408 -2.83 -6.87 8.46
CA PRO A 408 -1.56 -6.39 9.00
C PRO A 408 -1.34 -4.89 8.69
N LEU A 409 -0.67 -4.16 9.58
CA LEU A 409 -0.38 -2.73 9.38
C LEU A 409 0.42 -2.45 8.09
N THR A 410 1.21 -3.42 7.66
CA THR A 410 2.08 -3.33 6.48
C THR A 410 1.38 -3.75 5.17
N THR A 411 0.06 -3.83 5.16
CA THR A 411 -0.70 -4.25 3.97
C THR A 411 -0.64 -3.16 2.90
N VAL A 412 -0.55 -3.58 1.64
CA VAL A 412 -0.54 -2.72 0.46
C VAL A 412 -1.62 -3.23 -0.48
N ASP A 413 -2.73 -2.49 -0.57
CA ASP A 413 -3.89 -2.86 -1.37
C ASP A 413 -4.63 -1.66 -1.97
N SER A 414 -3.92 -0.53 -2.11
CA SER A 414 -4.42 0.75 -2.61
C SER A 414 -5.50 1.39 -1.71
N TYR A 415 -5.60 0.98 -0.45
CA TYR A 415 -6.53 1.58 0.50
C TYR A 415 -5.98 1.56 1.93
N HIS A 416 -5.46 0.41 2.38
CA HIS A 416 -4.97 0.21 3.75
C HIS A 416 -3.78 1.10 4.10
N GLU A 417 -2.87 1.28 3.16
CA GLU A 417 -1.69 2.14 3.31
C GLU A 417 -2.06 3.62 3.48
N TYR A 418 -3.09 4.12 2.79
CA TYR A 418 -3.58 5.49 2.95
C TYR A 418 -4.27 5.69 4.31
N GLN A 419 -5.11 4.73 4.72
CA GLN A 419 -5.75 4.73 6.06
C GLN A 419 -4.72 4.72 7.20
N THR A 420 -3.54 4.12 6.96
CA THR A 420 -2.44 4.04 7.93
C THR A 420 -1.86 5.42 8.29
N ALA A 421 -2.08 6.47 7.48
CA ALA A 421 -1.74 7.85 7.84
C ALA A 421 -2.38 8.29 9.18
N GLN A 422 -3.57 7.78 9.51
CA GLN A 422 -4.22 8.06 10.79
C GLN A 422 -3.46 7.41 11.96
N VAL A 423 -2.82 6.26 11.75
CA VAL A 423 -1.95 5.62 12.75
C VAL A 423 -0.71 6.47 13.00
N VAL A 424 -0.12 7.03 11.93
CA VAL A 424 0.97 8.00 12.05
C VAL A 424 0.52 9.21 12.86
N HIS A 425 -0.66 9.76 12.58
CA HIS A 425 -1.21 10.91 13.30
C HIS A 425 -1.38 10.67 14.80
N GLN A 426 -1.88 9.50 15.18
CA GLN A 426 -2.02 9.13 16.59
C GLN A 426 -0.67 8.79 17.24
N LEU A 427 0.25 8.15 16.54
CA LEU A 427 1.60 7.85 17.03
C LEU A 427 2.36 9.14 17.34
N LEU A 428 2.17 10.18 16.53
CA LEU A 428 2.75 11.49 16.77
C LEU A 428 2.02 12.28 17.87
N ASN A 429 0.96 11.73 18.48
CA ASN A 429 0.11 12.40 19.45
C ASN A 429 -0.39 13.76 18.91
N ARG A 430 -0.70 13.82 17.61
CA ARG A 430 -1.13 15.04 16.93
C ARG A 430 -0.12 16.20 17.09
N GLN A 431 1.19 15.88 17.08
CA GLN A 431 2.28 16.86 17.08
C GLN A 431 3.03 16.86 15.73
N PRO A 432 2.52 17.58 14.71
CA PRO A 432 3.14 17.66 13.38
C PRO A 432 4.66 17.93 13.37
N PRO A 433 5.25 18.76 14.26
CA PRO A 433 6.69 19.03 14.23
C PRO A 433 7.59 17.81 14.46
N THR A 434 7.06 16.74 15.06
CA THR A 434 7.82 15.50 15.32
C THR A 434 7.82 14.53 14.14
N PHE A 435 7.00 14.78 13.11
CA PHE A 435 6.89 13.88 11.96
C PHE A 435 8.20 13.71 11.18
N ARG A 436 8.95 14.80 10.96
CA ARG A 436 10.24 14.73 10.27
C ARG A 436 11.23 13.83 11.00
N GLU A 437 11.22 13.86 12.32
CA GLU A 437 12.10 13.02 13.14
C GLU A 437 11.76 11.54 12.96
N LEU A 438 10.46 11.19 13.05
CA LEU A 438 9.96 9.85 12.80
C LEU A 438 10.34 9.37 11.38
N TRP A 439 10.08 10.19 10.36
CA TRP A 439 10.45 9.88 8.98
C TRP A 439 11.95 9.62 8.85
N THR A 440 12.79 10.54 9.33
CA THR A 440 14.25 10.43 9.21
C THR A 440 14.79 9.21 9.97
N SER A 441 14.19 8.85 11.10
CA SER A 441 14.54 7.61 11.82
C SER A 441 14.20 6.37 10.99
N SER A 442 13.04 6.38 10.32
CA SER A 442 12.56 5.23 9.54
C SER A 442 13.43 4.86 8.34
N THR A 443 14.17 5.82 7.77
CA THR A 443 15.01 5.59 6.58
C THR A 443 16.35 4.91 6.86
N THR A 444 16.70 4.71 8.14
CA THR A 444 18.02 4.16 8.54
C THR A 444 18.05 2.64 8.75
N TYR A 445 16.90 1.97 8.59
CA TYR A 445 16.74 0.53 8.81
C TYR A 445 16.37 -0.19 7.51
N GLY A 446 16.63 -1.51 7.46
CA GLY A 446 16.16 -2.37 6.37
C GLY A 446 14.64 -2.62 6.40
N SER A 447 13.98 -2.39 7.54
CA SER A 447 12.54 -2.52 7.77
C SER A 447 12.01 -1.23 8.39
N ALA A 448 11.11 -0.53 7.68
CA ALA A 448 10.48 0.66 8.23
C ALA A 448 9.66 0.35 9.49
N TYR A 449 9.09 -0.85 9.59
CA TYR A 449 8.29 -1.27 10.75
C TYR A 449 9.11 -1.25 12.04
N ASP A 450 10.28 -1.91 12.03
CA ASP A 450 11.15 -2.00 13.20
C ASP A 450 11.67 -0.62 13.62
N ALA A 451 11.93 0.26 12.65
CA ALA A 451 12.38 1.62 12.91
C ALA A 451 11.30 2.49 13.55
N VAL A 452 10.06 2.38 13.07
CA VAL A 452 8.91 3.12 13.61
C VAL A 452 8.58 2.64 15.02
N ASP A 453 8.62 1.33 15.28
CA ASP A 453 8.39 0.80 16.62
C ASP A 453 9.49 1.22 17.59
N ALA A 454 10.77 1.12 17.18
CA ALA A 454 11.90 1.58 17.98
C ALA A 454 11.82 3.10 18.27
N TRP A 455 11.46 3.91 17.27
CA TRP A 455 11.26 5.35 17.45
C TRP A 455 10.12 5.63 18.43
N GLY A 456 9.00 4.91 18.31
CA GLY A 456 7.88 5.00 19.23
C GLY A 456 8.33 4.72 20.67
N LEU A 457 9.02 3.60 20.89
CA LEU A 457 9.48 3.17 22.21
C LEU A 457 10.42 4.22 22.85
N ALA A 458 11.30 4.83 22.06
CA ALA A 458 12.15 5.93 22.49
C ALA A 458 11.35 7.17 22.96
N HIS A 459 10.14 7.35 22.43
CA HIS A 459 9.21 8.43 22.79
C HIS A 459 8.15 8.01 23.82
N SER A 460 8.32 6.87 24.49
CA SER A 460 7.33 6.28 25.41
C SER A 460 5.97 6.03 24.76
N ARG A 461 6.00 5.68 23.48
CA ARG A 461 4.86 5.28 22.66
C ARG A 461 5.17 3.88 22.13
N SER A 462 4.19 3.11 21.71
CA SER A 462 4.48 1.90 20.91
C SER A 462 3.50 1.84 19.77
N LEU A 463 3.96 1.35 18.62
CA LEU A 463 3.10 1.19 17.45
C LEU A 463 1.92 0.26 17.78
N GLU A 464 2.20 -0.76 18.59
CA GLU A 464 1.19 -1.66 19.15
C GLU A 464 0.14 -0.92 20.00
N ALA A 465 0.56 -0.10 20.99
CA ALA A 465 -0.37 0.62 21.85
C ALA A 465 -1.20 1.65 21.08
N THR A 466 -0.58 2.38 20.15
CA THR A 466 -1.29 3.32 19.27
C THR A 466 -2.35 2.59 18.44
N TYR A 467 -1.97 1.49 17.80
CA TYR A 467 -2.89 0.71 16.98
C TYR A 467 -4.02 0.08 17.82
N ARG A 468 -3.73 -0.38 19.04
CA ARG A 468 -4.74 -0.87 20.00
C ARG A 468 -5.73 0.21 20.43
N ASN A 469 -5.24 1.42 20.75
CA ASN A 469 -6.09 2.53 21.18
C ASN A 469 -6.99 3.02 20.04
N MET A 470 -6.47 3.11 18.82
CA MET A 470 -7.26 3.46 17.64
C MET A 470 -8.35 2.43 17.35
N MET A 471 -8.03 1.15 17.47
CA MET A 471 -9.03 0.10 17.36
C MET A 471 -10.11 0.26 18.45
N ALA A 472 -9.73 0.47 19.71
CA ALA A 472 -10.68 0.64 20.80
C ALA A 472 -11.62 1.84 20.57
N ALA A 473 -11.08 2.98 20.12
CA ALA A 473 -11.87 4.16 19.78
C ALA A 473 -12.84 3.91 18.61
N HIS A 474 -12.38 3.25 17.54
CA HIS A 474 -13.22 2.92 16.39
C HIS A 474 -14.33 1.92 16.76
N LEU A 475 -14.04 0.94 17.62
CA LEU A 475 -15.03 -0.03 18.11
C LEU A 475 -16.14 0.61 18.95
N ALA A 476 -15.87 1.76 19.58
CA ALA A 476 -16.82 2.42 20.45
C ALA A 476 -17.82 3.34 19.73
N THR A 477 -17.58 3.62 18.44
CA THR A 477 -18.38 4.56 17.64
C THR A 477 -19.20 3.87 16.54
N THR A 478 -19.26 2.53 16.50
CA THR A 478 -19.99 1.79 15.45
C THR A 478 -21.36 1.30 15.93
N ASP A 479 -22.43 1.61 15.19
CA ASP A 479 -23.83 1.26 15.52
C ASP A 479 -24.23 -0.22 15.25
N ASP A 480 -23.29 -1.14 15.01
CA ASP A 480 -23.56 -2.52 14.56
C ASP A 480 -22.95 -3.59 15.49
N PRO A 481 -23.72 -4.14 16.45
CA PRO A 481 -23.25 -5.15 17.41
C PRO A 481 -22.82 -6.48 16.79
N PRO A 482 -23.45 -6.99 15.71
CA PRO A 482 -22.86 -8.07 14.94
C PRO A 482 -21.50 -7.72 14.34
N ALA A 483 -21.27 -6.51 13.83
CA ALA A 483 -19.92 -6.17 13.35
C ALA A 483 -18.85 -6.14 14.46
N VAL A 484 -19.23 -6.07 15.74
CA VAL A 484 -18.34 -6.25 16.91
C VAL A 484 -17.80 -7.69 17.00
N TRP A 485 -18.55 -8.72 16.56
CA TRP A 485 -18.15 -10.13 16.70
C TRP A 485 -16.97 -10.51 15.80
N ALA A 486 -16.79 -9.87 14.65
CA ALA A 486 -15.62 -10.08 13.79
C ALA A 486 -14.36 -9.35 14.30
N ARG A 487 -14.49 -8.52 15.35
CA ARG A 487 -13.48 -7.52 15.77
C ARG A 487 -12.95 -7.69 17.19
N VAL A 488 -13.44 -8.68 17.96
CA VAL A 488 -12.74 -9.16 19.16
C VAL A 488 -11.54 -9.98 18.68
N ARG A 489 -10.34 -9.40 18.74
CA ARG A 489 -9.11 -10.01 18.20
C ARG A 489 -8.78 -11.33 18.88
N GLN A 490 -8.42 -12.34 18.09
CA GLN A 490 -7.86 -13.63 18.54
C GLN A 490 -6.76 -13.44 19.62
N PRO A 491 -5.82 -12.49 19.53
CA PRO A 491 -4.87 -12.14 20.60
C PRO A 491 -5.45 -11.76 21.98
N VAL A 492 -6.65 -11.17 22.07
CA VAL A 492 -7.30 -10.87 23.37
C VAL A 492 -7.85 -12.16 23.99
N LEU A 493 -8.35 -13.07 23.14
CA LEU A 493 -8.78 -14.41 23.54
C LEU A 493 -7.59 -15.33 23.85
N ASP A 494 -6.48 -15.18 23.13
CA ASP A 494 -5.23 -15.94 23.30
C ASP A 494 -4.42 -15.45 24.51
N GLY A 495 -4.45 -14.13 24.77
CA GLY A 495 -3.83 -13.49 25.94
C GLY A 495 -4.70 -13.53 27.20
N ALA A 496 -5.85 -14.22 27.15
CA ALA A 496 -6.72 -14.36 28.30
C ALA A 496 -5.99 -15.05 29.45
N SER A 497 -5.89 -14.35 30.58
CA SER A 497 -5.29 -14.93 31.78
C SER A 497 -6.27 -15.93 32.40
N PRO A 498 -5.79 -17.00 33.06
CA PRO A 498 -6.67 -17.82 33.87
C PRO A 498 -7.41 -16.93 34.85
N LEU A 499 -8.73 -17.13 35.01
CA LEU A 499 -9.42 -16.54 36.15
C LEU A 499 -8.63 -16.91 37.41
N PRO A 500 -8.19 -15.91 38.21
CA PRO A 500 -7.35 -16.18 39.36
C PRO A 500 -8.04 -17.16 40.30
N GLY A 501 -7.28 -18.04 40.94
CA GLY A 501 -7.81 -19.03 41.88
C GLY A 501 -8.44 -18.40 43.14
N SER A 502 -8.18 -17.11 43.40
CA SER A 502 -8.96 -16.31 44.34
C SER A 502 -10.35 -16.10 43.74
N SER A 503 -11.35 -16.61 44.44
CA SER A 503 -12.74 -16.72 43.98
C SER A 503 -13.50 -15.37 43.89
N SER A 504 -12.78 -14.25 43.97
CA SER A 504 -13.21 -12.91 43.62
C SER A 504 -12.10 -12.15 42.87
N MET A 505 -12.52 -11.32 41.93
CA MET A 505 -11.65 -10.43 41.18
C MET A 505 -12.32 -9.07 41.03
N HIS A 506 -11.56 -8.00 41.27
CA HIS A 506 -12.03 -6.62 41.10
C HIS A 506 -11.42 -6.04 39.84
N VAL A 507 -12.28 -5.60 38.94
CA VAL A 507 -11.89 -4.95 37.69
C VAL A 507 -12.34 -3.51 37.76
N VAL A 508 -11.38 -2.58 37.75
CA VAL A 508 -11.68 -1.15 37.65
C VAL A 508 -11.65 -0.75 36.18
N LEU A 509 -12.80 -0.32 35.67
CA LEU A 509 -12.98 0.07 34.28
C LEU A 509 -12.86 1.59 34.19
N SER A 510 -11.77 2.09 33.64
CA SER A 510 -11.59 3.54 33.43
C SER A 510 -11.98 3.90 31.99
N GLY A 511 -13.12 4.58 31.79
CA GLY A 511 -13.52 5.11 30.50
C GLY A 511 -13.23 6.62 30.39
N GLN A 512 -12.46 7.03 29.38
CA GLN A 512 -12.37 8.44 28.95
C GLN A 512 -12.97 8.54 27.54
N GLY A 513 -14.16 9.14 27.40
CA GLY A 513 -14.87 9.19 26.13
C GLY A 513 -15.36 7.83 25.61
N THR A 514 -15.37 7.66 24.28
CA THR A 514 -15.93 6.47 23.62
C THR A 514 -14.99 5.26 23.71
N GLY A 515 -15.15 4.43 24.76
CA GLY A 515 -14.79 3.00 24.80
C GLY A 515 -13.51 2.57 25.54
N THR A 516 -13.60 1.54 26.40
CA THR A 516 -12.47 0.79 26.98
C THR A 516 -12.84 -0.70 27.11
N VAL A 517 -11.93 -1.60 26.72
CA VAL A 517 -12.09 -3.07 26.82
C VAL A 517 -11.20 -3.59 27.95
N THR A 518 -11.72 -4.48 28.79
CA THR A 518 -10.94 -5.09 29.88
C THR A 518 -9.95 -6.15 29.41
N PRO A 519 -8.95 -6.50 30.24
CA PRO A 519 -8.32 -7.82 30.15
C PRO A 519 -9.39 -8.92 30.14
N ALA A 520 -9.15 -9.96 29.35
CA ALA A 520 -10.04 -11.11 29.23
C ALA A 520 -9.59 -12.25 30.15
N TYR A 521 -10.55 -13.02 30.66
CA TYR A 521 -10.27 -14.07 31.63
C TYR A 521 -10.85 -15.41 31.20
N ARG A 522 -10.01 -16.45 31.23
CA ARG A 522 -10.38 -17.80 30.88
C ARG A 522 -10.99 -18.53 32.07
N VAL A 523 -12.17 -19.10 31.86
CA VAL A 523 -12.89 -19.89 32.84
C VAL A 523 -12.26 -21.28 32.93
N SER A 524 -11.88 -21.66 34.15
CA SER A 524 -11.56 -23.05 34.48
C SER A 524 -12.56 -23.57 35.51
N THR A 525 -13.28 -24.65 35.23
CA THR A 525 -14.32 -25.18 36.10
C THR A 525 -13.79 -26.12 37.20
N GLY A 526 -12.49 -26.45 37.16
CA GLY A 526 -11.90 -27.43 38.09
C GLY A 526 -12.43 -28.85 37.92
N GLY A 527 -12.93 -29.21 36.74
CA GLY A 527 -13.41 -30.56 36.40
C GLY A 527 -14.94 -30.70 36.29
N ALA A 528 -15.71 -29.65 36.53
CA ALA A 528 -17.15 -29.61 36.26
C ALA A 528 -17.44 -29.23 34.78
N THR A 529 -18.64 -29.50 34.27
CA THR A 529 -19.02 -29.12 32.90
C THR A 529 -19.25 -27.61 32.74
N GLU A 530 -19.70 -26.96 33.81
CA GLU A 530 -20.05 -25.54 33.86
C GLU A 530 -19.67 -24.95 35.22
N ALA A 531 -19.41 -23.64 35.24
CA ALA A 531 -19.22 -22.84 36.43
C ALA A 531 -20.23 -21.70 36.45
N THR A 532 -20.79 -21.44 37.63
CA THR A 532 -21.62 -20.26 37.86
C THR A 532 -20.75 -19.07 38.24
N LEU A 533 -20.95 -17.96 37.56
CA LEU A 533 -20.27 -16.70 37.82
C LEU A 533 -21.29 -15.63 38.20
N VAL A 534 -20.89 -14.73 39.08
CA VAL A 534 -21.67 -13.58 39.51
C VAL A 534 -20.84 -12.33 39.25
N ASP A 535 -21.41 -11.35 38.55
CA ASP A 535 -20.86 -10.00 38.54
C ASP A 535 -21.71 -9.03 39.34
N ALA A 536 -21.04 -8.17 40.08
CA ALA A 536 -21.66 -7.17 40.93
C ALA A 536 -20.79 -5.93 41.05
N TRP A 537 -21.40 -4.79 41.31
CA TRP A 537 -20.68 -3.55 41.49
C TRP A 537 -20.01 -3.50 42.87
N SER A 538 -18.69 -3.32 42.92
CA SER A 538 -17.95 -3.33 44.18
C SER A 538 -17.94 -1.93 44.79
N GLY A 539 -18.93 -1.62 45.65
CA GLY A 539 -18.84 -0.43 46.51
C GLY A 539 -20.14 0.25 46.92
N GLY A 540 -21.32 -0.20 46.47
CA GLY A 540 -22.59 0.43 46.86
C GLY A 540 -22.70 1.93 46.51
N GLY A 541 -21.92 2.39 45.52
CA GLY A 541 -21.98 3.76 45.01
C GLY A 541 -23.37 4.07 44.40
N GLY A 542 -23.62 5.32 44.06
CA GLY A 542 -24.86 5.72 43.39
C GLY A 542 -24.94 5.29 41.91
N PRO A 543 -25.83 5.88 41.10
CA PRO A 543 -25.93 5.64 39.66
C PRO A 543 -24.58 5.55 38.92
N LEU A 544 -24.58 4.83 37.79
CA LEU A 544 -23.58 5.09 36.74
C LEU A 544 -23.65 6.57 36.32
N PRO A 545 -22.52 7.20 35.95
CA PRO A 545 -22.55 8.53 35.34
C PRO A 545 -23.45 8.56 34.11
N ASP A 546 -24.18 9.66 33.90
CA ASP A 546 -25.09 9.83 32.77
C ASP A 546 -24.37 9.59 31.43
N GLY A 547 -24.94 8.75 30.58
CA GLY A 547 -24.38 8.39 29.28
C GLY A 547 -23.28 7.31 29.33
N CYS A 548 -23.01 6.71 30.49
CA CYS A 548 -22.14 5.54 30.61
C CYS A 548 -22.89 4.25 30.23
N GLN A 549 -22.28 3.40 29.40
CA GLN A 549 -22.78 2.09 28.98
C GLN A 549 -21.76 1.01 29.31
N VAL A 550 -22.23 -0.14 29.81
CA VAL A 550 -21.38 -1.30 30.14
C VAL A 550 -21.97 -2.56 29.51
N THR A 551 -21.13 -3.32 28.81
CA THR A 551 -21.55 -4.58 28.16
C THR A 551 -20.68 -5.74 28.63
N ARG A 552 -21.31 -6.86 29.03
CA ARG A 552 -20.63 -8.13 29.32
C ARG A 552 -20.60 -9.00 28.07
N PHE A 553 -19.46 -9.62 27.80
CA PHE A 553 -19.31 -10.64 26.77
C PHE A 553 -18.81 -11.95 27.36
N VAL A 554 -19.39 -13.07 26.92
CA VAL A 554 -18.93 -14.43 27.17
C VAL A 554 -18.66 -15.09 25.83
N ALA A 555 -17.39 -15.37 25.57
CA ALA A 555 -16.94 -16.15 24.43
C ALA A 555 -16.96 -17.62 24.81
N HIS A 556 -17.79 -18.40 24.14
CA HIS A 556 -17.87 -19.83 24.37
C HIS A 556 -16.76 -20.57 23.62
N SER A 557 -16.26 -21.64 24.22
CA SER A 557 -15.24 -22.52 23.63
C SER A 557 -15.65 -23.16 22.29
N ASP A 558 -16.94 -23.22 21.99
CA ASP A 558 -17.50 -23.67 20.70
C ASP A 558 -17.53 -22.57 19.61
N GLY A 559 -17.01 -21.38 19.92
CA GLY A 559 -16.95 -20.24 19.01
C GLY A 559 -18.21 -19.39 19.01
N THR A 560 -19.24 -19.73 19.79
CA THR A 560 -20.43 -18.89 19.98
C THR A 560 -20.20 -17.83 21.05
N PHE A 561 -21.04 -16.79 21.09
CA PHE A 561 -20.94 -15.73 22.09
C PHE A 561 -22.31 -15.40 22.66
N THR A 562 -22.33 -15.07 23.94
CA THR A 562 -23.47 -14.43 24.60
C THR A 562 -23.03 -13.07 25.12
N TYR A 563 -23.96 -12.11 25.10
CA TYR A 563 -23.71 -10.78 25.63
C TYR A 563 -24.96 -10.27 26.35
N ASP A 564 -24.70 -9.47 27.37
CA ASP A 564 -25.74 -8.78 28.11
C ASP A 564 -25.42 -7.29 28.10
N TYR A 565 -26.43 -6.50 27.72
CA TYR A 565 -26.31 -5.06 27.50
C TYR A 565 -26.88 -4.25 28.65
N GLY A 566 -26.09 -3.31 29.17
CA GLY A 566 -26.44 -2.51 30.32
C GLY A 566 -26.31 -1.03 30.05
N SER A 567 -27.46 -0.36 29.90
CA SER A 567 -27.55 1.09 29.89
C SER A 567 -28.56 1.52 30.93
N ASP A 568 -28.20 2.51 31.75
CA ASP A 568 -29.17 3.11 32.65
C ASP A 568 -29.19 4.63 32.54
N SER A 569 -30.41 5.18 32.56
CA SER A 569 -30.70 6.61 32.70
C SER A 569 -31.46 6.91 34.00
N SER A 570 -31.62 5.93 34.90
CA SER A 570 -32.57 5.95 36.02
C SER A 570 -31.97 5.84 37.43
N GLY A 571 -30.66 5.63 37.60
CA GLY A 571 -30.02 5.68 38.91
C GLY A 571 -29.61 4.36 39.54
N THR A 572 -29.72 3.24 38.83
CA THR A 572 -29.51 1.87 39.35
C THR A 572 -28.62 1.04 38.42
N HIS A 573 -27.92 0.03 38.94
CA HIS A 573 -27.09 -0.85 38.11
C HIS A 573 -27.91 -1.36 36.91
N PRO A 574 -27.41 -1.28 35.67
CA PRO A 574 -28.20 -1.68 34.51
C PRO A 574 -28.58 -3.17 34.51
N PHE A 575 -28.03 -3.97 35.44
CA PHE A 575 -28.40 -5.39 35.60
C PHE A 575 -28.69 -5.88 37.03
N GLY A 576 -28.51 -5.09 38.09
CA GLY A 576 -28.29 -5.66 39.44
C GLY A 576 -27.15 -6.72 39.45
N PRO A 577 -26.95 -7.48 40.55
CA PRO A 577 -26.05 -8.63 40.52
C PRO A 577 -26.58 -9.64 39.50
N THR A 578 -25.79 -9.98 38.48
CA THR A 578 -26.24 -10.87 37.40
C THR A 578 -25.48 -12.17 37.44
N VAL A 579 -26.20 -13.25 37.19
CA VAL A 579 -25.62 -14.58 37.10
C VAL A 579 -25.68 -15.08 35.69
N PHE A 580 -24.56 -15.68 35.30
CA PHE A 580 -24.43 -16.35 34.04
C PHE A 580 -23.63 -17.64 34.24
N THR A 581 -23.87 -18.57 33.34
CA THR A 581 -23.19 -19.86 33.31
C THR A 581 -22.11 -19.79 32.24
N ALA A 582 -20.91 -20.29 32.57
CA ALA A 582 -19.80 -20.40 31.64
C ALA A 582 -19.22 -21.81 31.69
N LYS A 583 -18.80 -22.33 30.54
CA LYS A 583 -18.17 -23.65 30.40
C LYS A 583 -16.66 -23.55 30.62
N ASP A 584 -16.03 -24.71 30.80
CA ASP A 584 -14.57 -24.77 30.82
C ASP A 584 -13.99 -24.27 29.49
N GLY A 585 -13.02 -23.37 29.56
CA GLY A 585 -12.39 -22.77 28.38
C GLY A 585 -13.06 -21.51 27.85
N ASP A 586 -14.29 -21.18 28.29
CA ASP A 586 -14.95 -19.93 27.94
C ASP A 586 -14.14 -18.71 28.41
N VAL A 587 -14.30 -17.58 27.72
CA VAL A 587 -13.56 -16.33 28.02
C VAL A 587 -14.53 -15.20 28.31
N VAL A 588 -14.35 -14.53 29.45
CA VAL A 588 -15.21 -13.43 29.92
C VAL A 588 -14.46 -12.10 29.87
N PHE A 589 -15.11 -11.05 29.37
CA PHE A 589 -14.58 -9.68 29.35
C PHE A 589 -15.71 -8.62 29.32
N TYR A 590 -15.36 -7.37 29.61
CA TYR A 590 -16.30 -6.24 29.68
C TYR A 590 -15.87 -5.09 28.78
N THR A 591 -16.83 -4.29 28.34
CA THR A 591 -16.60 -2.99 27.69
C THR A 591 -17.31 -1.87 28.43
N VAL A 592 -16.70 -0.68 28.46
CA VAL A 592 -17.30 0.55 29.02
C VAL A 592 -17.22 1.67 28.00
N VAL A 593 -18.33 2.37 27.77
CA VAL A 593 -18.42 3.55 26.92
C VAL A 593 -18.94 4.70 27.77
N ASN A 594 -18.32 5.88 27.74
CA ASN A 594 -18.80 7.07 28.45
C ASN A 594 -19.16 8.18 27.44
N GLY A 595 -20.39 8.66 27.48
CA GLY A 595 -20.87 9.78 26.65
C GLY A 595 -20.41 11.17 27.09
N GLY A 596 -19.75 11.29 28.25
CA GLY A 596 -19.21 12.54 28.81
C GLY A 596 -17.71 12.73 28.62
N THR A 597 -17.21 13.94 28.89
CA THR A 597 -15.78 14.30 28.79
C THR A 597 -14.95 13.88 30.01
N ASP A 598 -15.60 13.50 31.11
CA ASP A 598 -14.94 13.18 32.36
C ASP A 598 -14.68 11.68 32.49
N ALA A 599 -13.52 11.32 33.05
CA ALA A 599 -13.16 9.92 33.27
C ALA A 599 -14.10 9.26 34.28
N ALA A 600 -14.78 8.19 33.89
CA ALA A 600 -15.57 7.36 34.79
C ALA A 600 -14.76 6.11 35.16
N SER A 601 -14.72 5.78 36.45
CA SER A 601 -14.18 4.51 36.94
C SER A 601 -15.32 3.63 37.44
N VAL A 602 -15.52 2.47 36.82
CA VAL A 602 -16.58 1.51 37.17
C VAL A 602 -15.93 0.26 37.77
N PRO A 603 -16.01 0.04 39.09
CA PRO A 603 -15.41 -1.13 39.73
C PRO A 603 -16.39 -2.31 39.75
N ILE A 604 -16.06 -3.39 39.03
CA ILE A 604 -16.86 -4.63 38.97
C ILE A 604 -16.14 -5.74 39.74
N ALA A 605 -16.85 -6.39 40.65
CA ALA A 605 -16.44 -7.66 41.23
C ALA A 605 -17.02 -8.82 40.41
N LEU A 606 -16.15 -9.65 39.85
CA LEU A 606 -16.50 -10.94 39.25
C LEU A 606 -16.14 -12.04 40.26
N THR A 607 -17.13 -12.82 40.71
CA THR A 607 -16.94 -13.86 41.74
C THR A 607 -17.45 -15.23 41.31
N ARG A 608 -16.87 -16.26 41.94
CA ARG A 608 -17.34 -17.65 41.87
C ARG A 608 -17.84 -18.08 43.25
N PRO A 609 -19.16 -18.21 43.45
CA PRO A 609 -19.72 -18.62 44.73
C PRO A 609 -19.30 -20.06 45.05
N ASP A 610 -18.92 -20.31 46.31
CA ASP A 610 -18.65 -21.67 46.78
C ASP A 610 -19.37 -21.96 48.09
N ALA A 611 -20.37 -22.83 48.04
CA ALA A 611 -21.13 -23.26 49.21
C ALA A 611 -20.51 -24.51 49.83
N ARG A 612 -20.41 -24.51 51.17
CA ARG A 612 -19.99 -25.64 51.99
C ARG A 612 -21.07 -25.94 53.02
N ILE A 613 -21.20 -27.22 53.35
CA ILE A 613 -22.07 -27.69 54.42
C ILE A 613 -21.26 -28.48 55.44
N SER A 614 -21.59 -28.30 56.71
CA SER A 614 -21.01 -29.04 57.83
C SER A 614 -22.12 -29.60 58.72
N PRO A 615 -22.10 -30.89 59.07
CA PRO A 615 -21.15 -31.90 58.58
C PRO A 615 -21.41 -32.27 57.11
N GLN A 616 -20.37 -32.77 56.40
CA GLN A 616 -20.50 -33.22 55.00
C GLN A 616 -21.26 -34.54 54.86
N SER A 617 -21.24 -35.35 55.90
CA SER A 617 -22.02 -36.58 56.06
C SER A 617 -22.24 -36.81 57.54
N ALA A 618 -23.30 -37.53 57.89
CA ALA A 618 -23.58 -37.88 59.26
C ALA A 618 -24.06 -39.32 59.35
N GLU A 619 -23.50 -40.09 60.27
CA GLU A 619 -23.97 -41.43 60.62
C GLU A 619 -25.06 -41.29 61.68
N ILE A 620 -26.25 -41.81 61.38
CA ILE A 620 -27.47 -41.52 62.13
C ILE A 620 -28.04 -42.79 62.75
N GLY A 621 -28.30 -42.74 64.05
CA GLY A 621 -29.05 -43.75 64.78
C GLY A 621 -30.57 -43.64 64.55
N SER A 622 -31.32 -44.65 64.96
CA SER A 622 -32.78 -44.67 64.76
C SER A 622 -33.45 -43.49 65.49
N GLY A 623 -34.08 -42.59 64.73
CA GLY A 623 -34.82 -41.45 65.26
C GLY A 623 -33.97 -40.26 65.71
N GLU A 624 -32.75 -40.12 65.20
CA GLU A 624 -31.87 -38.98 65.49
C GLU A 624 -31.98 -37.85 64.44
N ALA A 625 -31.54 -36.65 64.82
CA ALA A 625 -31.55 -35.46 63.96
C ALA A 625 -30.15 -34.84 63.86
N VAL A 626 -29.86 -34.22 62.72
CA VAL A 626 -28.56 -33.57 62.46
C VAL A 626 -28.76 -32.07 62.36
N THR A 627 -27.88 -31.31 63.00
CA THR A 627 -27.77 -29.86 62.78
C THR A 627 -26.75 -29.61 61.68
N TYR A 628 -27.18 -28.92 60.63
CA TYR A 628 -26.33 -28.51 59.53
C TYR A 628 -26.05 -27.00 59.60
N SER A 629 -24.84 -26.62 59.24
CA SER A 629 -24.44 -25.24 58.98
C SER A 629 -24.00 -25.10 57.54
N VAL A 630 -24.49 -24.07 56.87
CA VAL A 630 -24.11 -23.74 55.49
C VAL A 630 -23.35 -22.44 55.49
N SER A 631 -22.22 -22.44 54.78
CA SER A 631 -21.39 -21.26 54.58
C SER A 631 -21.15 -21.07 53.09
N VAL A 632 -21.33 -19.85 52.59
CA VAL A 632 -21.14 -19.56 51.16
C VAL A 632 -20.07 -18.48 51.00
N ASP A 633 -18.97 -18.86 50.36
CA ASP A 633 -17.84 -17.98 50.07
C ASP A 633 -18.12 -17.16 48.79
N ASN A 634 -17.61 -15.93 48.74
CA ASN A 634 -17.58 -15.04 47.56
C ASN A 634 -18.96 -14.59 47.06
N VAL A 635 -19.88 -14.34 47.97
CA VAL A 635 -21.19 -13.75 47.68
C VAL A 635 -21.09 -12.23 47.76
N PRO A 636 -21.40 -11.48 46.69
CA PRO A 636 -21.45 -10.02 46.73
C PRO A 636 -22.43 -9.48 47.79
N PHE A 637 -22.12 -8.29 48.31
CA PHE A 637 -23.01 -7.54 49.19
C PHE A 637 -24.34 -7.22 48.49
N GLY A 638 -25.47 -7.38 49.20
CA GLY A 638 -26.82 -7.10 48.67
C GLY A 638 -27.55 -8.29 48.06
N LEU A 639 -26.91 -9.47 47.98
CA LEU A 639 -27.57 -10.74 47.65
C LEU A 639 -28.00 -11.48 48.92
N GLU A 640 -29.24 -11.96 48.94
CA GLU A 640 -29.75 -12.88 49.96
C GLU A 640 -29.45 -14.33 49.55
N VAL A 641 -28.84 -15.10 50.45
CA VAL A 641 -28.50 -16.51 50.28
C VAL A 641 -29.59 -17.36 50.92
N THR A 642 -30.30 -18.14 50.12
CA THR A 642 -31.36 -19.05 50.57
C THR A 642 -30.94 -20.51 50.35
N VAL A 643 -31.15 -21.37 51.33
CA VAL A 643 -30.93 -22.82 51.21
C VAL A 643 -32.26 -23.55 51.08
N LEU A 644 -32.36 -24.40 50.08
CA LEU A 644 -33.54 -25.22 49.80
C LEU A 644 -33.22 -26.70 50.02
N ASP A 645 -34.19 -27.46 50.55
CA ASP A 645 -34.12 -28.92 50.61
C ASP A 645 -34.33 -29.57 49.23
N ALA A 646 -34.22 -30.90 49.18
CA ALA A 646 -34.42 -31.68 47.95
C ALA A 646 -35.83 -31.54 47.35
N GLY A 647 -36.83 -31.11 48.13
CA GLY A 647 -38.18 -30.83 47.69
C GLY A 647 -38.43 -29.36 47.30
N GLY A 648 -37.41 -28.49 47.39
CA GLY A 648 -37.50 -27.07 47.09
C GLY A 648 -38.02 -26.20 48.25
N THR A 649 -38.11 -26.72 49.47
CA THR A 649 -38.55 -25.97 50.65
C THR A 649 -37.40 -25.16 51.23
N VAL A 650 -37.64 -23.90 51.59
CA VAL A 650 -36.64 -23.05 52.26
C VAL A 650 -36.33 -23.59 53.66
N VAL A 651 -35.05 -23.81 53.92
CA VAL A 651 -34.56 -24.37 55.19
C VAL A 651 -33.84 -23.31 56.02
N THR A 652 -33.09 -22.42 55.39
CA THR A 652 -32.45 -21.26 56.05
C THR A 652 -32.18 -20.15 55.03
N THR A 653 -32.05 -18.92 55.51
CA THR A 653 -31.65 -17.76 54.70
C THR A 653 -30.69 -16.86 55.48
N GLY A 654 -29.85 -16.11 54.78
CA GLY A 654 -28.95 -15.13 55.37
C GLY A 654 -28.38 -14.14 54.34
N PRO A 655 -27.95 -12.95 54.77
CA PRO A 655 -27.40 -11.95 53.87
C PRO A 655 -25.97 -12.31 53.41
N GLY A 656 -25.66 -12.01 52.15
CA GLY A 656 -24.29 -11.89 51.67
C GLY A 656 -23.57 -10.74 52.36
N VAL A 657 -22.27 -10.90 52.60
CA VAL A 657 -21.43 -9.88 53.25
C VAL A 657 -20.36 -9.39 52.27
N ALA A 658 -20.03 -8.09 52.32
CA ALA A 658 -18.98 -7.53 51.47
C ALA A 658 -17.65 -8.24 51.77
N GLU A 659 -17.10 -8.93 50.77
CA GLU A 659 -15.82 -9.65 50.83
C GLU A 659 -15.69 -10.61 52.02
N GLY A 660 -16.47 -11.69 52.00
CA GLY A 660 -16.35 -12.75 53.01
C GLY A 660 -17.24 -13.97 52.78
N THR A 661 -17.29 -14.82 53.81
CA THR A 661 -18.15 -16.01 53.87
C THR A 661 -19.49 -15.65 54.50
N ALA A 662 -20.58 -15.82 53.78
CA ALA A 662 -21.92 -15.75 54.34
C ALA A 662 -22.19 -17.01 55.17
N VAL A 663 -22.23 -16.88 56.50
CA VAL A 663 -22.55 -17.98 57.42
C VAL A 663 -24.03 -17.94 57.74
N LEU A 664 -24.76 -18.97 57.33
CA LEU A 664 -26.22 -19.01 57.47
C LEU A 664 -26.62 -19.56 58.85
N PRO A 665 -27.80 -19.17 59.37
CA PRO A 665 -28.34 -19.78 60.57
C PRO A 665 -28.41 -21.31 60.42
N PRO A 666 -27.96 -22.08 61.42
CA PRO A 666 -28.00 -23.53 61.36
C PRO A 666 -29.44 -24.05 61.36
N PHE A 667 -29.66 -25.19 60.74
CA PHE A 667 -30.98 -25.82 60.67
C PHE A 667 -30.89 -27.33 60.94
N VAL A 668 -32.02 -27.94 61.29
CA VAL A 668 -32.10 -29.35 61.71
C VAL A 668 -32.84 -30.19 60.69
N GLN A 669 -32.29 -31.36 60.33
CA GLN A 669 -32.95 -32.35 59.49
C GLN A 669 -33.12 -33.69 60.24
N TRP A 670 -34.31 -34.28 60.09
CA TRP A 670 -34.67 -35.56 60.70
C TRP A 670 -34.56 -36.71 59.70
N PHE A 671 -34.01 -37.85 60.15
CA PHE A 671 -33.90 -39.06 59.34
C PHE A 671 -34.66 -40.22 60.01
N PRO A 672 -35.60 -40.87 59.30
CA PRO A 672 -36.46 -41.90 59.90
C PRO A 672 -35.78 -43.28 60.03
N GLU A 673 -34.71 -43.52 59.28
CA GLU A 673 -33.98 -44.79 59.26
C GLU A 673 -32.52 -44.57 59.69
N PRO A 674 -31.84 -45.58 60.26
CA PRO A 674 -30.43 -45.47 60.58
C PRO A 674 -29.56 -45.63 59.32
N GLY A 675 -28.44 -44.92 59.24
CA GLY A 675 -27.52 -45.02 58.11
C GLY A 675 -26.56 -43.84 57.98
N LEU A 676 -25.66 -43.93 56.99
CA LEU A 676 -24.78 -42.83 56.61
C LEU A 676 -25.48 -41.93 55.60
N TYR A 677 -25.82 -40.71 56.01
CA TYR A 677 -26.56 -39.75 55.18
C TYR A 677 -25.65 -38.67 54.61
N TYR A 678 -25.88 -38.36 53.33
CA TYR A 678 -25.28 -37.23 52.64
C TYR A 678 -26.37 -36.20 52.33
N PRO A 679 -26.32 -35.01 52.93
CA PRO A 679 -27.34 -33.99 52.72
C PRO A 679 -27.43 -33.54 51.26
N ARG A 680 -28.65 -33.39 50.75
CA ARG A 680 -28.94 -32.80 49.43
C ARG A 680 -29.68 -31.49 49.60
N PHE A 681 -28.95 -30.40 49.44
CA PHE A 681 -29.48 -29.04 49.47
C PHE A 681 -29.08 -28.28 48.21
N PHE A 682 -29.89 -27.28 47.88
CA PHE A 682 -29.62 -26.32 46.82
C PHE A 682 -29.43 -24.93 47.45
N VAL A 683 -28.56 -24.11 46.88
CA VAL A 683 -28.31 -22.75 47.35
C VAL A 683 -28.81 -21.77 46.31
N ARG A 684 -29.84 -20.99 46.62
CA ARG A 684 -30.35 -19.92 45.76
C ARG A 684 -29.77 -18.58 46.21
N LEU A 685 -29.36 -17.74 45.27
CA LEU A 685 -29.06 -16.32 45.55
C LEU A 685 -30.24 -15.47 45.08
N THR A 686 -30.50 -14.36 45.73
CA THR A 686 -31.65 -13.50 45.39
C THR A 686 -31.26 -12.06 45.57
N ALA A 687 -31.56 -11.20 44.60
CA ALA A 687 -31.36 -9.75 44.78
C ALA A 687 -32.35 -9.25 45.84
N ALA A 688 -31.86 -8.55 46.87
CA ALA A 688 -32.72 -8.08 47.95
C ALA A 688 -33.76 -7.06 47.47
N GLY A 689 -35.04 -7.26 47.81
CA GLY A 689 -36.07 -6.21 47.74
C GLY A 689 -36.83 -6.03 46.42
N SER A 690 -36.67 -6.91 45.43
CA SER A 690 -37.29 -6.74 44.10
C SER A 690 -38.77 -7.13 44.01
N GLY A 691 -39.28 -8.00 44.88
CA GLY A 691 -40.68 -8.47 44.84
C GLY A 691 -41.10 -9.20 43.55
N ASP A 692 -40.17 -9.37 42.60
CA ASP A 692 -40.40 -9.91 41.27
C ASP A 692 -39.86 -11.36 41.22
N PRO A 693 -40.71 -12.38 40.97
CA PRO A 693 -40.25 -13.77 40.88
C PRO A 693 -39.19 -14.02 39.79
N TYR A 694 -39.04 -13.11 38.81
CA TYR A 694 -38.02 -13.19 37.75
C TYR A 694 -36.65 -12.60 38.14
N SER A 695 -36.51 -12.03 39.34
CA SER A 695 -35.25 -11.48 39.87
C SER A 695 -34.57 -12.41 40.89
N SER A 696 -35.03 -13.66 40.95
CA SER A 696 -34.43 -14.72 41.75
C SER A 696 -33.37 -15.47 40.95
N ILE A 697 -32.23 -15.75 41.56
CA ILE A 697 -31.04 -16.31 40.90
C ILE A 697 -30.83 -17.74 41.41
N ASP A 698 -31.20 -18.73 40.61
CA ASP A 698 -31.04 -20.15 40.96
C ASP A 698 -29.58 -20.59 40.80
N LEU A 699 -28.85 -20.72 41.91
CA LEU A 699 -27.53 -21.36 41.94
C LEU A 699 -27.70 -22.86 42.19
N LEU A 700 -27.85 -23.63 41.11
CA LEU A 700 -28.07 -25.06 41.22
C LEU A 700 -26.76 -25.83 41.50
N LYS A 701 -26.14 -25.61 42.66
CA LYS A 701 -25.01 -26.43 43.13
C LYS A 701 -25.53 -27.59 43.96
N VAL A 702 -25.54 -28.79 43.38
CA VAL A 702 -25.75 -30.05 44.12
C VAL A 702 -24.48 -30.33 44.94
N LEU A 703 -24.59 -30.29 46.27
CA LEU A 703 -23.49 -30.66 47.17
C LEU A 703 -23.39 -32.20 47.30
N GLN A 704 -22.80 -32.96 46.35
CA GLN A 704 -22.65 -34.43 46.46
C GLN A 704 -21.39 -35.00 45.73
N PRO A 705 -20.95 -36.25 46.06
CA PRO A 705 -21.36 -37.38 45.20
C PRO A 705 -21.70 -38.71 45.92
N SER A 706 -22.68 -39.41 45.32
CA SER A 706 -22.90 -40.88 45.22
C SER A 706 -23.19 -41.76 46.45
N VAL A 707 -24.25 -42.55 46.27
CA VAL A 707 -24.79 -43.61 47.13
C VAL A 707 -23.78 -44.73 47.40
N TRP A 708 -23.63 -45.11 48.67
CA TRP A 708 -23.44 -46.51 49.05
C TRP A 708 -24.45 -46.84 50.14
N VAL A 709 -25.43 -47.67 49.79
CA VAL A 709 -26.18 -48.45 50.78
C VAL A 709 -25.35 -49.70 51.04
N THR A 710 -25.00 -49.97 52.29
CA THR A 710 -24.82 -51.33 52.78
C THR A 710 -25.99 -51.68 53.66
#